data_AF-A0A3A5W7F8-F1
#
_entry.id   AF-A0A3A5W7F8-F1
#
_cell.length_a   1.000
_cell.length_b   1.000
_cell.length_c   1.000
_cell.angle_alpha   90.00
_cell.angle_beta   90.00
_cell.angle_gamma   90.00
#
_symmetry.space_group_name_H-M   'P 1'
#
loop_
_entity.id
_entity.type
_entity.pdbx_description
1 polymer ?
#
loop_
_entity_poly.entity_id
_entity_poly.type
_entity_poly.pdbx_seq_one_letter_code
_entity_poly.pdbx_strand_id
1 'polypeptide(L)'
;MGSNTYRLSAVLLAVLLCASALPQSVAADESTTEHFAFGMEYDWTNMNDDFESMTGLPLDDILADIMQSADDAGIEMVLLEELTGTSSVIIDQYEDGTKMFNPPDGSGSVEVTKHVTELTIRHGDVMDMAMITEWSDARAGWDLTISAGGGSLLNVDAYYVEYRDANGLIYGHDVDMSMATEQSFYFDLQGHLEADDGESVMPLNIHMEMGVDYSVDSAQSEIVYSEASELYQAMSALEGGEDLYWGIGEGEDNYVYWYGMDEADTYCEWSGYEYECSTESGSVDWDTWSDSYFECYWSNDYWVWDCYDSYYGDFYYYNYCEHYNTSGYYACTSDTDNTWEMEYYLYETNYEDGTNPPYANVYANIDYYPYCEYYGSLGEFYCTYDFDWDDDYENSLGWTHYEDGTSPMDDGEIWDEVESNTGAFATTTGFDFELTGLPAEEMGLPDGKWDVSASDTATDAGSFDEDFECEMGMELFEGTQMITTDGDQIEVMQAYTTPLPFGMTCHIANLFVHAFEGTEDAPTLADMIQDSTEDISESMGGESDSYASSDQLSIEAYTSGDEVDVYVESWDLNPDNNYEIFVSMTDSDGITQDARTFDVNDGWDSSWDHDEFYSSEWGEHCITAQLKNQGAGGSAPIDTVSTCIEIPKQPEPSALVESIVNGFSESTLDNVMENFGSNLEYRLEGYETDFPYDDGDMFVLWDTTNDMVVGFQMVVSTENSNLWYTLIGPESDSYGDAPSPVSVTYFSGQQAIAQEAEIIDDSTLEDLVDLSQHNDELIEDAIEESLADNSPEAGGPTEGEGDGTAEGADEESGLLPFISPAFTIAMFAAAGLVASLRSRKD
;
A
#
# COMPACT_ATOMS: atom_id res chain seq x y z
N MET A 1 -15.51 15.63 77.78
CA MET A 1 -14.36 15.24 76.94
C MET A 1 -14.77 13.99 76.20
N GLY A 2 -14.84 14.07 74.88
CA GLY A 2 -15.27 12.96 74.02
C GLY A 2 -16.59 13.22 73.31
N SER A 3 -16.56 12.98 71.99
CA SER A 3 -17.68 12.83 71.04
C SER A 3 -18.50 14.06 70.65
N ASN A 4 -17.91 15.03 69.94
CA ASN A 4 -18.69 15.83 68.96
C ASN A 4 -17.85 16.53 67.86
N THR A 5 -16.53 16.41 67.84
CA THR A 5 -15.66 17.06 66.84
C THR A 5 -15.33 16.21 65.61
N TYR A 6 -15.61 14.89 65.60
CA TYR A 6 -15.30 14.02 64.45
C TYR A 6 -16.45 13.85 63.46
N ARG A 7 -17.69 14.22 63.81
CA ARG A 7 -18.84 14.10 62.91
C ARG A 7 -19.04 15.31 61.98
N LEU A 8 -18.50 16.48 62.33
CA LEU A 8 -18.51 17.63 61.43
C LEU A 8 -17.44 17.52 60.34
N SER A 9 -16.28 16.92 60.62
CA SER A 9 -15.21 16.74 59.62
C SER A 9 -15.55 15.68 58.57
N ALA A 10 -16.14 14.55 58.95
CA ALA A 10 -16.46 13.49 58.00
C ALA A 10 -17.61 13.87 57.05
N VAL A 11 -18.60 14.63 57.53
CA VAL A 11 -19.70 15.11 56.66
C VAL A 11 -19.23 16.25 55.76
N LEU A 12 -18.34 17.13 56.23
CA LEU A 12 -17.76 18.19 55.38
C LEU A 12 -16.85 17.58 54.30
N LEU A 13 -16.06 16.55 54.63
CA LEU A 13 -15.21 15.84 53.68
C LEU A 13 -16.02 15.02 52.67
N ALA A 14 -17.11 14.37 53.11
CA ALA A 14 -18.03 13.66 52.20
C ALA A 14 -18.83 14.62 51.30
N VAL A 15 -19.19 15.81 51.77
CA VAL A 15 -19.82 16.85 50.93
C VAL A 15 -18.81 17.50 49.97
N LEU A 16 -17.53 17.59 50.35
CA LEU A 16 -16.45 18.04 49.46
C LEU A 16 -16.11 16.99 48.39
N LEU A 17 -16.09 15.69 48.75
CA LEU A 17 -15.90 14.57 47.82
C LEU A 17 -17.11 14.35 46.90
N CYS A 18 -18.34 14.56 47.39
CA CYS A 18 -19.51 14.55 46.53
C CYS A 18 -19.66 15.84 45.70
N ALA A 19 -18.96 16.93 46.04
CA ALA A 19 -18.90 18.15 45.24
C ALA A 19 -17.74 18.14 44.21
N SER A 20 -16.75 17.25 44.37
CA SER A 20 -15.75 16.95 43.33
C SER A 20 -16.23 15.87 42.35
N ALA A 21 -17.31 15.15 42.67
CA ALA A 21 -17.98 14.18 41.80
C ALA A 21 -19.27 14.74 41.15
N LEU A 22 -19.50 16.06 41.25
CA LEU A 22 -20.45 16.75 40.38
C LEU A 22 -19.62 17.38 39.26
N PRO A 23 -20.02 17.26 37.98
CA PRO A 23 -19.34 17.99 36.91
C PRO A 23 -19.33 19.46 37.30
N GLN A 24 -18.14 20.01 37.51
CA GLN A 24 -17.99 21.43 37.74
C GLN A 24 -18.32 22.10 36.41
N SER A 25 -19.58 22.50 36.24
CA SER A 25 -19.95 23.54 35.31
C SER A 25 -19.17 24.78 35.70
N VAL A 26 -18.02 24.96 35.06
CA VAL A 26 -17.28 26.20 35.04
C VAL A 26 -18.19 27.19 34.34
N ALA A 27 -18.82 28.07 35.12
CA ALA A 27 -19.41 29.28 34.58
C ALA A 27 -18.26 30.23 34.20
N ALA A 28 -17.62 29.96 33.08
CA ALA A 28 -17.00 30.94 32.22
C ALA A 28 -17.99 31.21 31.08
N ASP A 29 -18.24 32.48 30.80
CA ASP A 29 -19.05 32.94 29.67
C ASP A 29 -18.14 32.83 28.43
N GLU A 30 -17.99 31.61 27.92
CA GLU A 30 -17.39 31.26 26.63
C GLU A 30 -18.43 30.37 25.93
N SER A 31 -18.69 30.61 24.65
CA SER A 31 -19.56 29.75 23.85
C SER A 31 -19.12 28.30 24.06
N THR A 32 -19.99 27.44 24.60
CA THR A 32 -19.73 26.00 24.59
C THR A 32 -19.72 25.60 23.13
N THR A 33 -18.52 25.38 22.57
CA THR A 33 -18.37 24.75 21.26
C THR A 33 -19.15 23.44 21.29
N GLU A 34 -19.97 23.22 20.27
CA GLU A 34 -20.74 21.99 20.11
C GLU A 34 -19.86 21.00 19.35
N HIS A 35 -19.69 19.81 19.91
CA HIS A 35 -18.84 18.75 19.39
C HIS A 35 -19.70 17.57 18.92
N PHE A 36 -19.33 16.99 17.80
CA PHE A 36 -19.90 15.76 17.25
C PHE A 36 -18.80 14.72 17.15
N ALA A 37 -18.71 13.89 18.19
CA ALA A 37 -17.70 12.85 18.27
C ALA A 37 -18.29 11.45 18.17
N PHE A 38 -17.57 10.55 17.52
CA PHE A 38 -17.89 9.12 17.45
C PHE A 38 -16.62 8.30 17.27
N GLY A 39 -16.67 7.03 17.62
CA GLY A 39 -15.51 6.16 17.51
C GLY A 39 -15.77 4.77 18.02
N MET A 40 -14.72 3.95 18.06
CA MET A 40 -14.79 2.60 18.61
C MET A 40 -13.48 2.20 19.27
N GLU A 41 -13.56 1.22 20.17
CA GLU A 41 -12.42 0.56 20.77
C GLU A 41 -12.60 -0.94 20.80
N TYR A 42 -11.53 -1.66 20.49
CA TYR A 42 -11.42 -3.10 20.58
C TYR A 42 -10.43 -3.47 21.69
N ASP A 43 -10.79 -4.48 22.49
CA ASP A 43 -9.96 -5.03 23.56
C ASP A 43 -9.44 -6.42 23.14
N TRP A 44 -8.13 -6.49 22.90
CA TRP A 44 -7.44 -7.67 22.37
C TRP A 44 -7.49 -8.88 23.31
N THR A 45 -7.79 -8.69 24.59
CA THR A 45 -7.97 -9.81 25.55
C THR A 45 -9.14 -10.72 25.17
N ASN A 46 -10.11 -10.23 24.38
CA ASN A 46 -11.30 -10.98 23.99
C ASN A 46 -11.14 -11.68 22.63
N MET A 47 -9.94 -11.67 22.05
CA MET A 47 -9.74 -12.12 20.68
C MET A 47 -9.97 -13.63 20.51
N ASN A 48 -9.65 -14.47 21.49
CA ASN A 48 -9.95 -15.91 21.43
C ASN A 48 -11.47 -16.17 21.44
N ASP A 49 -12.20 -15.50 22.33
CA ASP A 49 -13.66 -15.56 22.41
C ASP A 49 -14.32 -15.07 21.11
N ASP A 50 -13.84 -13.94 20.57
CA ASP A 50 -14.37 -13.38 19.33
C ASP A 50 -14.04 -14.29 18.14
N PHE A 51 -12.85 -14.88 18.08
CA PHE A 51 -12.46 -15.85 17.04
C PHE A 51 -13.36 -17.08 17.07
N GLU A 52 -13.63 -17.66 18.25
CA GLU A 52 -14.57 -18.78 18.38
C GLU A 52 -15.97 -18.36 17.95
N SER A 53 -16.46 -17.20 18.41
CA SER A 53 -17.80 -16.73 18.08
C SER A 53 -18.00 -16.47 16.58
N MET A 54 -16.95 -16.03 15.89
CA MET A 54 -16.98 -15.63 14.48
C MET A 54 -16.66 -16.78 13.52
N THR A 55 -15.89 -17.78 13.95
CA THR A 55 -15.48 -18.90 13.10
C THR A 55 -16.10 -20.23 13.49
N GLY A 56 -16.68 -20.33 14.70
CA GLY A 56 -17.10 -21.58 15.31
C GLY A 56 -15.94 -22.50 15.73
N LEU A 57 -14.69 -22.01 15.65
CA LEU A 57 -13.50 -22.77 15.99
C LEU A 57 -13.00 -22.37 17.39
N PRO A 58 -13.15 -23.23 18.40
CA PRO A 58 -12.59 -22.99 19.73
C PRO A 58 -11.06 -23.17 19.67
N LEU A 59 -10.33 -22.06 19.68
CA LEU A 59 -8.88 -22.08 19.48
C LEU A 59 -8.16 -22.82 20.63
N ASP A 60 -8.66 -22.67 21.86
CA ASP A 60 -8.16 -23.38 23.04
C ASP A 60 -8.33 -24.90 22.94
N ASP A 61 -9.50 -25.38 22.49
CA ASP A 61 -9.75 -26.81 22.28
C ASP A 61 -8.85 -27.37 21.17
N ILE A 62 -8.61 -26.58 20.12
CA ILE A 62 -7.69 -26.94 19.02
C ILE A 62 -6.27 -27.10 19.54
N LEU A 63 -5.76 -26.17 20.34
CA LEU A 63 -4.43 -26.30 20.95
C LEU A 63 -4.35 -27.47 21.92
N ALA A 64 -5.37 -27.67 22.75
CA ALA A 64 -5.45 -28.83 23.64
C ALA A 64 -5.41 -30.15 22.86
N ASP A 65 -6.07 -30.23 21.70
CA ASP A 65 -6.01 -31.40 20.82
C ASP A 65 -4.65 -31.57 20.12
N ILE A 66 -3.91 -30.49 19.83
CA ILE A 66 -2.52 -30.55 19.36
C ILE A 66 -1.62 -31.15 20.45
N MET A 67 -1.68 -30.61 21.67
CA MET A 67 -0.92 -31.10 22.81
C MET A 67 -1.25 -32.56 23.12
N GLN A 68 -2.53 -32.94 23.07
CA GLN A 68 -2.94 -34.32 23.30
C GLN A 68 -2.53 -35.26 22.14
N SER A 69 -2.48 -34.78 20.90
CA SER A 69 -1.93 -35.54 19.77
C SER A 69 -0.45 -35.84 19.95
N ALA A 70 0.29 -34.86 20.48
CA ALA A 70 1.70 -35.00 20.84
C ALA A 70 1.87 -36.06 21.94
N ASP A 71 1.11 -35.97 23.03
CA ASP A 71 1.13 -36.95 24.13
C ASP A 71 0.81 -38.37 23.64
N ASP A 72 -0.22 -38.53 22.79
CA ASP A 72 -0.58 -39.82 22.19
C ASP A 72 0.53 -40.40 21.29
N ALA A 73 1.39 -39.53 20.71
CA ALA A 73 2.56 -39.91 19.93
C ALA A 73 3.82 -40.15 20.79
N GLY A 74 3.78 -39.77 22.07
CA GLY A 74 4.89 -39.83 23.02
C GLY A 74 5.80 -38.62 23.01
N ILE A 75 5.33 -37.48 22.50
CA ILE A 75 5.97 -36.16 22.59
C ILE A 75 5.29 -35.39 23.72
N GLU A 76 6.03 -34.93 24.71
CA GLU A 76 5.52 -33.95 25.67
C GLU A 76 5.49 -32.59 24.99
N MET A 77 4.35 -31.89 25.08
CA MET A 77 4.15 -30.59 24.46
C MET A 77 3.21 -29.75 25.30
N VAL A 78 3.65 -28.54 25.63
CA VAL A 78 2.85 -27.49 26.26
C VAL A 78 2.93 -26.25 25.37
N LEU A 79 1.77 -25.67 25.05
CA LEU A 79 1.63 -24.43 24.29
C LEU A 79 0.93 -23.43 25.22
N LEU A 80 1.47 -22.21 25.31
CA LEU A 80 0.93 -21.12 26.12
C LEU A 80 1.00 -19.84 25.30
N GLU A 81 -0.02 -18.99 25.44
CA GLU A 81 -0.02 -17.62 24.91
C GLU A 81 -0.73 -16.67 25.87
N GLU A 82 -0.42 -15.39 25.75
CA GLU A 82 -1.13 -14.28 26.39
C GLU A 82 -1.12 -13.10 25.42
N LEU A 83 -2.29 -12.54 25.10
CA LEU A 83 -2.44 -11.35 24.26
C LEU A 83 -3.27 -10.31 25.01
N THR A 84 -2.71 -9.13 25.21
CA THR A 84 -3.45 -8.01 25.78
C THR A 84 -3.19 -6.71 25.03
N GLY A 85 -4.16 -5.82 25.03
CA GLY A 85 -4.02 -4.54 24.37
C GLY A 85 -5.34 -3.92 23.96
N THR A 86 -5.27 -2.73 23.39
CA THR A 86 -6.43 -2.01 22.88
C THR A 86 -6.17 -1.40 21.50
N SER A 87 -7.22 -1.26 20.71
CA SER A 87 -7.22 -0.48 19.47
C SER A 87 -8.40 0.47 19.46
N SER A 88 -8.16 1.77 19.41
CA SER A 88 -9.16 2.83 19.52
C SER A 88 -9.05 3.82 18.36
N VAL A 89 -10.18 4.22 17.81
CA VAL A 89 -10.29 5.27 16.79
C VAL A 89 -11.42 6.20 17.19
N ILE A 90 -11.10 7.47 17.42
CA ILE A 90 -12.07 8.52 17.71
C ILE A 90 -11.96 9.63 16.66
N ILE A 91 -13.12 10.12 16.22
CA ILE A 91 -13.25 11.28 15.34
C ILE A 91 -14.10 12.31 16.09
N ASP A 92 -13.58 13.53 16.26
CA ASP A 92 -14.30 14.66 16.86
C ASP A 92 -14.40 15.83 15.88
N GLN A 93 -15.62 16.32 15.67
CA GLN A 93 -15.92 17.41 14.75
C GLN A 93 -16.54 18.59 15.49
N TYR A 94 -16.00 19.80 15.28
CA TYR A 94 -16.49 21.00 15.95
C TYR A 94 -16.13 22.31 15.21
N GLU A 95 -16.76 23.43 15.60
CA GLU A 95 -16.42 24.77 15.06
C GLU A 95 -15.48 25.54 16.00
N ASP A 96 -14.37 26.08 15.48
CA ASP A 96 -13.39 26.87 16.26
C ASP A 96 -13.41 28.37 15.91
N GLY A 97 -14.60 28.97 15.89
CA GLY A 97 -14.78 30.40 15.63
C GLY A 97 -14.44 30.83 14.19
N THR A 98 -14.26 32.14 13.97
CA THR A 98 -14.11 32.71 12.62
C THR A 98 -12.77 33.40 12.39
N LYS A 99 -12.32 33.42 11.13
CA LYS A 99 -11.18 34.24 10.66
C LYS A 99 -11.52 34.99 9.37
N MET A 100 -10.72 35.99 9.05
CA MET A 100 -10.77 36.65 7.74
C MET A 100 -9.82 35.92 6.77
N PHE A 101 -10.37 35.30 5.74
CA PHE A 101 -9.62 34.68 4.63
C PHE A 101 -9.40 35.71 3.51
N ASN A 102 -8.32 35.56 2.73
CA ASN A 102 -8.06 36.39 1.56
C ASN A 102 -7.95 35.47 0.34
N PRO A 103 -9.05 35.26 -0.41
CA PRO A 103 -9.05 34.37 -1.55
C PRO A 103 -8.11 34.90 -2.66
N PRO A 104 -7.48 34.02 -3.44
CA PRO A 104 -6.55 34.40 -4.50
C PRO A 104 -7.24 35.09 -5.70
N ASP A 105 -8.54 34.85 -5.90
CA ASP A 105 -9.40 35.43 -6.94
C ASP A 105 -9.49 36.98 -6.97
N GLY A 106 -9.01 37.65 -5.91
CA GLY A 106 -9.04 39.10 -5.77
C GLY A 106 -10.40 39.70 -5.39
N SER A 107 -11.37 38.87 -4.97
CA SER A 107 -12.70 39.28 -4.49
C SER A 107 -12.66 40.09 -3.18
N GLY A 108 -11.54 40.01 -2.46
CA GLY A 108 -11.30 40.70 -1.19
C GLY A 108 -11.54 39.79 0.01
N SER A 109 -11.30 40.29 1.22
CA SER A 109 -11.31 39.44 2.40
C SER A 109 -12.73 38.97 2.77
N VAL A 110 -12.89 37.65 2.95
CA VAL A 110 -14.14 36.98 3.33
C VAL A 110 -14.05 36.47 4.77
N GLU A 111 -15.14 36.54 5.53
CA GLU A 111 -15.20 35.96 6.88
C GLU A 111 -15.57 34.47 6.74
N VAL A 112 -14.72 33.59 7.28
CA VAL A 112 -14.89 32.13 7.25
C VAL A 112 -14.93 31.57 8.67
N THR A 113 -15.76 30.54 8.88
CA THR A 113 -15.77 29.68 10.06
C THR A 113 -14.76 28.56 9.88
N LYS A 114 -14.10 28.17 10.97
CA LYS A 114 -13.18 27.03 11.01
C LYS A 114 -13.96 25.79 11.44
N HIS A 115 -14.17 24.85 10.51
CA HIS A 115 -14.71 23.53 10.80
C HIS A 115 -13.53 22.59 11.05
N VAL A 116 -13.43 22.09 12.28
CA VAL A 116 -12.32 21.26 12.74
C VAL A 116 -12.76 19.79 12.74
N THR A 117 -11.85 18.91 12.33
CA THR A 117 -11.97 17.46 12.54
C THR A 117 -10.67 16.94 13.15
N GLU A 118 -10.77 16.36 14.33
CA GLU A 118 -9.69 15.67 15.02
C GLU A 118 -9.86 14.16 14.81
N LEU A 119 -8.78 13.48 14.41
CA LEU A 119 -8.70 12.03 14.33
C LEU A 119 -7.64 11.57 15.32
N THR A 120 -8.07 10.74 16.27
CA THR A 120 -7.23 10.14 17.30
C THR A 120 -7.27 8.64 17.13
N ILE A 121 -6.15 8.05 16.71
CA ILE A 121 -5.96 6.59 16.63
C ILE A 121 -4.94 6.18 17.70
N ARG A 122 -5.28 5.18 18.48
CA ARG A 122 -4.39 4.55 19.46
C ARG A 122 -4.46 3.05 19.28
N HIS A 123 -3.31 2.40 19.21
CA HIS A 123 -3.21 0.96 19.12
C HIS A 123 -1.97 0.54 19.90
N GLY A 124 -2.16 -0.39 20.81
CA GLY A 124 -1.11 -0.99 21.60
C GLY A 124 -1.48 -2.42 21.94
N ASP A 125 -0.59 -3.35 21.65
CA ASP A 125 -0.73 -4.75 22.05
C ASP A 125 0.61 -5.37 22.45
N VAL A 126 0.53 -6.28 23.43
CA VAL A 126 1.63 -7.11 23.91
C VAL A 126 1.20 -8.55 23.77
N MET A 127 2.09 -9.36 23.21
CA MET A 127 1.90 -10.81 23.10
C MET A 127 3.08 -11.56 23.71
N ASP A 128 2.79 -12.60 24.47
CA ASP A 128 3.76 -13.56 24.97
C ASP A 128 3.34 -14.97 24.57
N MET A 129 4.29 -15.79 24.13
CA MET A 129 4.05 -17.18 23.72
C MET A 129 5.16 -18.09 24.25
N ALA A 130 4.80 -19.31 24.63
CA ALA A 130 5.77 -20.36 24.94
C ALA A 130 5.34 -21.71 24.37
N MET A 131 6.32 -22.44 23.85
CA MET A 131 6.22 -23.84 23.47
C MET A 131 7.30 -24.63 24.19
N ILE A 132 6.90 -25.55 25.07
CA ILE A 132 7.79 -26.47 25.75
C ILE A 132 7.56 -27.85 25.15
N THR A 133 8.62 -28.51 24.68
CA THR A 133 8.51 -29.84 24.09
C THR A 133 9.67 -30.76 24.45
N GLU A 134 9.35 -31.99 24.81
CA GLU A 134 10.31 -33.05 25.08
C GLU A 134 9.95 -34.31 24.27
N TRP A 135 10.96 -34.95 23.71
CA TRP A 135 10.84 -36.31 23.18
C TRP A 135 12.18 -37.00 23.24
N SER A 136 12.18 -38.28 23.58
CA SER A 136 13.38 -39.11 23.47
C SER A 136 13.05 -40.57 23.14
N ASP A 137 14.02 -41.23 22.52
CA ASP A 137 14.02 -42.68 22.37
C ASP A 137 15.39 -43.30 22.70
N ALA A 138 15.60 -44.56 22.31
CA ALA A 138 16.88 -45.24 22.55
C ALA A 138 18.00 -44.83 21.58
N ARG A 139 17.89 -43.69 20.89
CA ARG A 139 18.81 -43.23 19.85
C ARG A 139 19.03 -41.72 19.82
N ALA A 140 18.00 -40.94 20.11
CA ALA A 140 18.08 -39.48 20.14
C ALA A 140 16.94 -38.88 20.97
N GLY A 141 17.08 -37.59 21.30
CA GLY A 141 16.04 -36.82 21.96
C GLY A 141 16.23 -35.31 21.81
N TRP A 142 15.18 -34.56 22.14
CA TRP A 142 15.20 -33.12 22.34
C TRP A 142 14.42 -32.78 23.61
N ASP A 143 14.84 -31.69 24.24
CA ASP A 143 14.14 -30.97 25.29
C ASP A 143 14.32 -29.50 24.94
N LEU A 144 13.22 -28.83 24.57
CA LEU A 144 13.23 -27.49 24.01
C LEU A 144 12.17 -26.65 24.69
N THR A 145 12.57 -25.46 25.14
CA THR A 145 11.72 -24.36 25.54
C THR A 145 11.90 -23.26 24.50
N ILE A 146 10.81 -22.91 23.83
CA ILE A 146 10.74 -21.86 22.84
C ILE A 146 9.86 -20.78 23.43
N SER A 147 10.31 -19.55 23.51
CA SER A 147 9.43 -18.43 23.84
C SER A 147 9.52 -17.34 22.79
N ALA A 148 8.44 -16.59 22.66
CA ALA A 148 8.39 -15.44 21.78
C ALA A 148 7.63 -14.32 22.47
N GLY A 149 8.16 -13.10 22.36
CA GLY A 149 7.53 -11.88 22.84
C GLY A 149 7.22 -10.95 21.68
N GLY A 150 6.23 -10.08 21.82
CA GLY A 150 5.90 -9.08 20.81
C GLY A 150 5.32 -7.83 21.46
N GLY A 151 5.70 -6.67 20.92
CA GLY A 151 5.17 -5.37 21.25
C GLY A 151 4.84 -4.60 19.97
N SER A 152 3.68 -3.97 19.95
CA SER A 152 3.17 -3.23 18.79
C SER A 152 2.51 -1.95 19.26
N LEU A 153 2.85 -0.82 18.63
CA LEU A 153 2.26 0.48 18.89
C LEU A 153 1.99 1.22 17.58
N LEU A 154 0.82 1.85 17.49
CA LEU A 154 0.47 2.82 16.46
C LEU A 154 -0.36 3.94 17.08
N ASN A 155 0.19 5.16 17.05
CA ASN A 155 -0.51 6.37 17.43
C ASN A 155 -0.59 7.30 16.21
N VAL A 156 -1.79 7.80 15.93
CA VAL A 156 -2.02 8.83 14.91
C VAL A 156 -2.84 9.94 15.53
N ASP A 157 -2.38 11.18 15.38
CA ASP A 157 -3.14 12.37 15.68
C ASP A 157 -3.19 13.22 14.41
N ALA A 158 -4.37 13.57 13.94
CA ALA A 158 -4.54 14.48 12.82
C ALA A 158 -5.56 15.56 13.14
N TYR A 159 -5.14 16.81 13.02
CA TYR A 159 -5.93 18.01 13.23
C TYR A 159 -6.20 18.67 11.87
N TYR A 160 -7.42 18.55 11.37
CA TYR A 160 -7.86 19.10 10.10
C TYR A 160 -8.75 20.33 10.30
N VAL A 161 -8.54 21.37 9.51
CA VAL A 161 -9.37 22.59 9.52
C VAL A 161 -9.82 22.94 8.11
N GLU A 162 -11.13 23.06 7.94
CA GLU A 162 -11.72 23.57 6.71
C GLU A 162 -12.28 24.98 6.88
N TYR A 163 -12.04 25.84 5.89
CA TYR A 163 -12.44 27.25 5.93
C TYR A 163 -13.70 27.49 5.11
N ARG A 164 -14.87 27.52 5.78
CA ARG A 164 -16.18 27.73 5.13
C ARG A 164 -16.75 29.11 5.37
N ASP A 165 -17.34 29.74 4.36
CA ASP A 165 -18.11 30.97 4.59
C ASP A 165 -19.55 30.69 5.07
N ALA A 166 -20.33 31.76 5.29
CA ALA A 166 -21.71 31.66 5.77
C ALA A 166 -22.70 31.00 4.78
N ASN A 167 -22.31 30.79 3.52
CA ASN A 167 -23.07 30.03 2.55
C ASN A 167 -22.59 28.57 2.43
N GLY A 168 -21.52 28.20 3.16
CA GLY A 168 -20.91 26.88 3.14
C GLY A 168 -19.85 26.69 2.05
N LEU A 169 -19.40 27.76 1.37
CA LEU A 169 -18.37 27.64 0.33
C LEU A 169 -17.00 27.44 0.98
N ILE A 170 -16.21 26.48 0.49
CA ILE A 170 -14.88 26.14 1.02
C ILE A 170 -13.81 26.96 0.28
N TYR A 171 -12.87 27.56 1.02
CA TYR A 171 -11.77 28.35 0.43
C TYR A 171 -10.41 27.65 0.49
N GLY A 172 -10.32 26.56 1.23
CA GLY A 172 -9.10 25.83 1.48
C GLY A 172 -9.19 25.04 2.78
N HIS A 173 -8.16 24.25 3.04
CA HIS A 173 -8.07 23.40 4.21
C HIS A 173 -6.63 23.19 4.66
N ASP A 174 -6.45 23.05 5.97
CA ASP A 174 -5.15 22.80 6.61
C ASP A 174 -5.21 21.45 7.32
N VAL A 175 -4.08 20.74 7.38
CA VAL A 175 -3.90 19.59 8.28
C VAL A 175 -2.57 19.70 9.01
N ASP A 176 -2.57 19.29 10.27
CA ASP A 176 -1.38 19.04 11.08
C ASP A 176 -1.50 17.61 11.62
N MET A 177 -0.54 16.74 11.31
CA MET A 177 -0.56 15.35 11.73
C MET A 177 0.75 14.92 12.37
N SER A 178 0.64 14.01 13.33
CA SER A 178 1.75 13.23 13.85
C SER A 178 1.39 11.76 13.85
N MET A 179 2.41 10.92 13.67
CA MET A 179 2.28 9.47 13.78
C MET A 179 3.48 8.91 14.52
N ALA A 180 3.25 7.95 15.40
CA ALA A 180 4.31 7.13 15.97
C ALA A 180 3.95 5.66 15.78
N THR A 181 4.92 4.87 15.31
CA THR A 181 4.83 3.42 15.22
C THR A 181 6.05 2.81 15.88
N GLU A 182 5.80 1.79 16.69
CA GLU A 182 6.84 0.97 17.32
C GLU A 182 6.49 -0.48 17.05
N GLN A 183 7.49 -1.26 16.66
CA GLN A 183 7.41 -2.71 16.59
C GLN A 183 8.56 -3.27 17.39
N SER A 184 8.34 -4.31 18.17
CA SER A 184 9.43 -5.13 18.72
C SER A 184 8.96 -6.58 18.81
N PHE A 185 9.89 -7.52 18.69
CA PHE A 185 9.66 -8.97 18.70
C PHE A 185 10.81 -9.60 19.45
N TYR A 186 10.61 -10.63 20.30
CA TYR A 186 11.65 -11.49 20.92
C TYR A 186 11.45 -12.94 20.55
N PHE A 187 12.53 -13.72 20.53
CA PHE A 187 12.47 -15.15 20.26
C PHE A 187 13.59 -15.91 20.99
N ASP A 188 13.24 -16.70 21.99
CA ASP A 188 14.07 -17.61 22.79
C ASP A 188 13.97 -19.04 22.28
N LEU A 189 15.08 -19.75 22.30
CA LEU A 189 15.18 -21.19 22.18
C LEU A 189 16.24 -21.67 23.17
N GLN A 190 15.79 -22.23 24.27
CA GLN A 190 16.64 -22.86 25.27
C GLN A 190 16.36 -24.36 25.34
N GLY A 191 17.40 -25.17 25.55
CA GLY A 191 17.25 -26.61 25.67
C GLY A 191 18.46 -27.38 25.16
N HIS A 192 18.24 -28.60 24.67
CA HIS A 192 19.30 -29.41 24.08
C HIS A 192 18.80 -30.47 23.09
N LEU A 193 19.72 -30.94 22.25
CA LEU A 193 19.57 -32.13 21.42
C LEU A 193 20.56 -33.20 21.90
N GLU A 194 20.14 -34.46 21.96
CA GLU A 194 21.01 -35.55 22.42
C GLU A 194 20.99 -36.79 21.51
N ALA A 195 22.07 -37.57 21.56
CA ALA A 195 22.21 -38.88 20.89
C ALA A 195 22.34 -40.05 21.89
N ASP A 196 22.18 -41.28 21.41
CA ASP A 196 22.15 -42.57 22.15
C ASP A 196 23.29 -42.79 23.16
N ASP A 197 24.44 -42.13 22.98
CA ASP A 197 25.57 -42.33 23.87
C ASP A 197 25.41 -41.63 25.23
N GLY A 198 24.43 -40.74 25.36
CA GLY A 198 24.20 -39.90 26.55
C GLY A 198 25.40 -39.02 26.92
N GLU A 199 26.37 -38.89 26.00
CA GLU A 199 27.57 -38.06 26.12
C GLU A 199 27.58 -36.96 25.06
N SER A 200 26.90 -37.18 23.93
CA SER A 200 26.76 -36.25 22.82
C SER A 200 25.49 -35.42 22.97
N VAL A 201 25.61 -34.33 23.75
CA VAL A 201 24.55 -33.35 24.01
C VAL A 201 24.95 -32.03 23.39
N MET A 202 24.11 -31.48 22.51
CA MET A 202 24.24 -30.14 21.96
C MET A 202 23.29 -29.21 22.71
N PRO A 203 23.80 -28.31 23.56
CA PRO A 203 22.98 -27.29 24.18
C PRO A 203 22.49 -26.30 23.12
N LEU A 204 21.26 -25.82 23.29
CA LEU A 204 20.67 -24.74 22.53
C LEU A 204 20.35 -23.62 23.51
N ASN A 205 20.85 -22.43 23.21
CA ASN A 205 20.55 -21.20 23.94
C ASN A 205 20.63 -20.07 22.92
N ILE A 206 19.56 -19.94 22.15
CA ILE A 206 19.38 -18.90 21.16
C ILE A 206 18.40 -17.93 21.76
N HIS A 207 18.69 -16.65 21.77
CA HIS A 207 17.65 -15.64 21.85
C HIS A 207 18.14 -14.48 21.01
N MET A 208 17.32 -13.78 20.22
CA MET A 208 17.20 -12.33 20.44
C MET A 208 16.30 -11.58 19.44
N GLU A 209 15.96 -10.39 19.93
CA GLU A 209 14.93 -9.41 19.59
C GLU A 209 15.38 -8.49 18.46
N MET A 210 14.52 -7.67 17.90
CA MET A 210 14.61 -6.21 18.14
C MET A 210 13.81 -5.38 17.15
N GLY A 211 13.50 -4.17 17.61
CA GLY A 211 12.46 -3.34 17.09
C GLY A 211 12.77 -2.51 15.85
N VAL A 212 11.69 -2.02 15.28
CA VAL A 212 11.66 -1.04 14.21
C VAL A 212 10.70 0.04 14.66
N ASP A 213 11.17 1.27 14.69
CA ASP A 213 10.34 2.43 14.96
C ASP A 213 10.31 3.36 13.74
N TYR A 214 9.14 3.93 13.51
CA TYR A 214 8.96 4.97 12.51
C TYR A 214 7.97 5.99 13.05
N SER A 215 8.37 7.26 13.01
CA SER A 215 7.53 8.36 13.44
C SER A 215 7.52 9.48 12.42
N VAL A 216 6.34 10.06 12.25
CA VAL A 216 6.13 11.37 11.64
C VAL A 216 6.00 12.34 12.81
N ASP A 217 7.12 12.95 13.19
CA ASP A 217 7.20 13.91 14.31
C ASP A 217 6.28 15.12 14.08
N SER A 218 6.15 15.53 12.82
CA SER A 218 5.19 16.52 12.37
C SER A 218 5.04 16.44 10.85
N ALA A 219 3.83 16.49 10.34
CA ALA A 219 3.55 16.73 8.93
C ALA A 219 2.39 17.71 8.79
N GLN A 220 2.61 18.76 8.00
CA GLN A 220 1.65 19.86 7.84
C GLN A 220 1.42 20.11 6.36
N SER A 221 0.17 20.35 5.98
CA SER A 221 -0.23 20.76 4.63
C SER A 221 -1.26 21.88 4.69
N GLU A 222 -1.09 22.90 3.87
CA GLU A 222 -2.04 23.99 3.65
C GLU A 222 -2.41 24.02 2.16
N ILE A 223 -3.70 23.86 1.88
CA ILE A 223 -4.29 23.98 0.54
C ILE A 223 -5.19 25.20 0.47
N VAL A 224 -5.00 25.98 -0.60
CA VAL A 224 -5.83 27.13 -0.94
C VAL A 224 -6.43 26.91 -2.33
N TYR A 225 -7.74 27.00 -2.43
CA TYR A 225 -8.44 26.87 -3.71
C TYR A 225 -8.35 28.15 -4.53
N SER A 226 -8.29 27.99 -5.86
CA SER A 226 -8.30 29.10 -6.82
C SER A 226 -9.61 29.89 -6.76
N GLU A 227 -10.73 29.16 -6.65
CA GLU A 227 -12.08 29.69 -6.42
C GLU A 227 -12.74 28.95 -5.25
N ALA A 228 -13.83 29.49 -4.70
CA ALA A 228 -14.48 28.86 -3.57
C ALA A 228 -15.28 27.63 -4.03
N SER A 229 -15.06 26.48 -3.42
CA SER A 229 -15.69 25.21 -3.78
C SER A 229 -17.17 25.17 -3.40
N GLU A 230 -17.97 24.58 -4.28
CA GLU A 230 -19.40 24.34 -4.09
C GLU A 230 -19.73 22.94 -3.50
N LEU A 231 -18.72 22.21 -3.01
CA LEU A 231 -18.86 20.82 -2.53
C LEU A 231 -20.01 20.62 -1.54
N TYR A 232 -20.09 21.45 -0.50
CA TYR A 232 -21.14 21.30 0.51
C TYR A 232 -22.53 21.65 -0.03
N GLN A 233 -22.63 22.53 -1.02
CA GLN A 233 -23.91 22.84 -1.66
C GLN A 233 -24.39 21.64 -2.49
N ALA A 234 -23.47 20.92 -3.13
CA ALA A 234 -23.76 19.67 -3.82
C ALA A 234 -24.16 18.57 -2.84
N MET A 235 -23.43 18.39 -1.73
CA MET A 235 -23.78 17.44 -0.67
C MET A 235 -25.17 17.72 -0.06
N SER A 236 -25.51 18.99 0.22
CA SER A 236 -26.84 19.35 0.74
C SER A 236 -27.97 19.09 -0.26
N ALA A 237 -27.66 19.05 -1.56
CA ALA A 237 -28.64 18.83 -2.62
C ALA A 237 -28.86 17.34 -2.92
N LEU A 238 -27.98 16.47 -2.43
CA LEU A 238 -28.00 15.03 -2.69
C LEU A 238 -29.24 14.36 -2.07
N GLU A 239 -30.02 13.69 -2.90
CA GLU A 239 -31.16 12.87 -2.48
C GLU A 239 -30.75 11.38 -2.34
N GLY A 240 -31.53 10.60 -1.61
CA GLY A 240 -31.25 9.17 -1.47
C GLY A 240 -31.36 8.44 -2.82
N GLY A 241 -30.36 7.62 -3.14
CA GLY A 241 -30.17 6.94 -4.41
C GLY A 241 -29.29 7.70 -5.41
N GLU A 242 -28.72 8.84 -5.03
CA GLU A 242 -27.83 9.64 -5.86
C GLU A 242 -26.36 9.52 -5.42
N ASP A 243 -25.47 9.76 -6.37
CA ASP A 243 -24.03 9.77 -6.19
C ASP A 243 -23.47 11.19 -6.33
N LEU A 244 -22.38 11.45 -5.62
CA LEU A 244 -21.59 12.67 -5.71
C LEU A 244 -20.13 12.29 -5.92
N TYR A 245 -19.50 12.92 -6.90
CA TYR A 245 -18.07 12.81 -7.15
C TYR A 245 -17.41 14.17 -6.91
N TRP A 246 -16.28 14.15 -6.22
CA TRP A 246 -15.50 15.34 -5.94
C TRP A 246 -14.05 15.12 -6.33
N GLY A 247 -13.50 16.01 -7.13
CA GLY A 247 -12.11 16.05 -7.53
C GLY A 247 -11.45 17.38 -7.19
N ILE A 248 -10.15 17.35 -6.99
CA ILE A 248 -9.32 18.53 -6.79
C ILE A 248 -8.03 18.37 -7.61
N GLY A 249 -7.59 19.43 -8.29
CA GLY A 249 -6.41 19.43 -9.17
C GLY A 249 -6.75 19.66 -10.65
N GLU A 250 -5.81 19.37 -11.57
CA GLU A 250 -6.07 19.43 -13.02
C GLU A 250 -6.87 18.18 -13.42
N GLY A 251 -8.20 18.28 -13.45
CA GLY A 251 -9.06 17.19 -13.92
C GLY A 251 -8.69 16.74 -15.34
N GLU A 252 -8.91 15.46 -15.66
CA GLU A 252 -8.93 15.06 -17.07
C GLU A 252 -10.09 15.82 -17.74
N ASP A 253 -9.80 16.90 -18.47
CA ASP A 253 -10.79 17.61 -19.28
C ASP A 253 -11.54 16.59 -20.18
N ASN A 254 -12.72 16.13 -19.76
CA ASN A 254 -13.62 15.32 -20.59
C ASN A 254 -14.25 16.21 -21.66
N TYR A 255 -13.47 16.58 -22.68
CA TYR A 255 -13.95 17.32 -23.84
C TYR A 255 -15.00 16.48 -24.59
N VAL A 256 -16.24 16.97 -24.65
CA VAL A 256 -17.25 16.47 -25.60
C VAL A 256 -16.72 16.63 -27.03
N TYR A 257 -16.72 15.54 -27.79
CA TYR A 257 -16.17 15.46 -29.13
C TYR A 257 -17.23 15.87 -30.17
N TRP A 258 -17.04 17.05 -30.78
CA TRP A 258 -17.94 17.58 -31.79
C TRP A 258 -17.48 17.29 -33.23
N TYR A 259 -18.42 16.85 -34.07
CA TYR A 259 -18.26 16.69 -35.51
C TYR A 259 -18.86 17.90 -36.24
N GLY A 260 -17.98 18.76 -36.77
CA GLY A 260 -18.38 19.90 -37.61
C GLY A 260 -18.67 19.48 -39.05
N MET A 261 -19.82 19.91 -39.58
CA MET A 261 -20.32 19.59 -40.93
C MET A 261 -20.86 20.85 -41.62
N ASP A 262 -20.43 21.13 -42.85
CA ASP A 262 -20.88 22.31 -43.61
C ASP A 262 -22.34 22.11 -44.09
N GLU A 263 -23.21 23.11 -43.87
CA GLU A 263 -24.60 23.13 -44.34
C GLU A 263 -24.70 23.06 -45.87
N ALA A 264 -23.66 23.51 -46.59
CA ALA A 264 -23.62 23.43 -48.04
C ALA A 264 -23.66 21.98 -48.56
N ASP A 265 -23.11 21.05 -47.78
CA ASP A 265 -22.95 19.64 -48.15
C ASP A 265 -23.77 18.68 -47.26
N THR A 266 -24.31 19.19 -46.13
CA THR A 266 -24.96 18.39 -45.09
C THR A 266 -26.28 19.00 -44.66
N TYR A 267 -27.33 18.19 -44.62
CA TYR A 267 -28.61 18.57 -44.05
C TYR A 267 -28.96 17.63 -42.90
N CYS A 268 -29.04 18.19 -41.68
CA CYS A 268 -29.45 17.49 -40.47
C CYS A 268 -30.87 17.89 -40.05
N GLU A 269 -31.73 16.91 -39.81
CA GLU A 269 -33.08 17.14 -39.26
C GLU A 269 -33.41 16.22 -38.09
N TRP A 270 -34.18 16.75 -37.13
CA TRP A 270 -34.65 15.97 -35.99
C TRP A 270 -35.67 14.91 -36.42
N SER A 271 -35.39 13.65 -36.13
CA SER A 271 -36.15 12.47 -36.56
C SER A 271 -36.53 11.59 -35.36
N GLY A 272 -37.53 12.06 -34.58
CA GLY A 272 -38.03 11.32 -33.42
C GLY A 272 -37.18 11.57 -32.17
N TYR A 273 -36.07 10.83 -32.03
CA TYR A 273 -35.18 10.80 -30.86
C TYR A 273 -33.71 11.15 -31.20
N GLU A 274 -33.40 11.42 -32.46
CA GLU A 274 -32.03 11.70 -32.93
C GLU A 274 -32.05 12.68 -34.12
N TYR A 275 -30.91 13.29 -34.43
CA TYR A 275 -30.69 14.02 -35.67
C TYR A 275 -30.24 13.07 -36.79
N GLU A 276 -30.96 13.09 -37.91
CA GLU A 276 -30.60 12.42 -39.14
C GLU A 276 -29.87 13.40 -40.05
N CYS A 277 -28.56 13.19 -40.24
CA CYS A 277 -27.69 14.02 -41.07
C CYS A 277 -27.40 13.34 -42.40
N SER A 278 -27.84 13.96 -43.49
CA SER A 278 -27.60 13.50 -44.86
C SER A 278 -26.54 14.33 -45.55
N THR A 279 -25.53 13.69 -46.14
CA THR A 279 -24.51 14.35 -46.96
C THR A 279 -24.72 14.04 -48.45
N GLU A 280 -24.85 15.07 -49.28
CA GLU A 280 -24.94 14.93 -50.74
C GLU A 280 -23.56 15.16 -51.38
N SER A 281 -22.97 14.14 -52.00
CA SER A 281 -21.78 14.35 -52.85
C SER A 281 -21.99 13.81 -54.28
N GLY A 282 -22.05 14.72 -55.25
CA GLY A 282 -22.05 14.39 -56.67
C GLY A 282 -21.92 15.62 -57.58
N SER A 283 -20.91 15.65 -58.46
CA SER A 283 -20.71 16.69 -59.49
C SER A 283 -20.85 16.11 -60.90
N VAL A 284 -21.53 16.82 -61.83
CA VAL A 284 -21.64 16.46 -63.26
C VAL A 284 -20.52 17.12 -64.06
N ASP A 285 -19.76 16.34 -64.84
CA ASP A 285 -18.73 16.89 -65.74
C ASP A 285 -19.33 17.28 -67.11
N TRP A 286 -18.84 18.39 -67.67
CA TRP A 286 -19.38 18.99 -68.90
C TRP A 286 -18.29 19.30 -69.92
N ASP A 287 -18.48 18.80 -71.14
CA ASP A 287 -17.66 19.17 -72.30
C ASP A 287 -18.29 20.33 -73.06
N THR A 288 -17.45 21.30 -73.49
CA THR A 288 -17.90 22.44 -74.31
C THR A 288 -17.25 22.47 -75.69
N TRP A 289 -18.06 22.64 -76.74
CA TRP A 289 -17.65 22.52 -78.14
C TRP A 289 -18.15 23.68 -79.00
N SER A 290 -17.32 24.29 -79.84
CA SER A 290 -17.78 25.38 -80.72
C SER A 290 -18.67 24.87 -81.86
N ASP A 291 -19.79 25.55 -82.10
CA ASP A 291 -20.74 25.22 -83.17
C ASP A 291 -20.22 25.50 -84.60
N SER A 292 -19.06 26.14 -84.71
CA SER A 292 -18.43 26.44 -86.00
C SER A 292 -17.86 25.20 -86.69
N TYR A 293 -17.67 24.10 -85.94
CA TYR A 293 -17.21 22.82 -86.46
C TYR A 293 -17.85 21.60 -85.77
N PHE A 294 -18.55 21.77 -84.65
CA PHE A 294 -19.23 20.71 -83.92
C PHE A 294 -20.75 20.83 -84.07
N GLU A 295 -21.40 19.77 -84.53
CA GLU A 295 -22.86 19.72 -84.68
C GLU A 295 -23.43 18.47 -84.00
N CYS A 296 -24.41 18.66 -83.11
CA CYS A 296 -25.11 17.57 -82.42
C CYS A 296 -26.56 17.46 -82.83
N TYR A 297 -27.04 16.23 -82.98
CA TYR A 297 -28.44 15.93 -83.23
C TYR A 297 -28.92 14.76 -82.37
N TRP A 298 -30.13 14.87 -81.81
CA TRP A 298 -30.74 13.80 -81.05
C TRP A 298 -31.06 12.59 -81.94
N SER A 299 -30.58 11.40 -81.54
CA SER A 299 -30.78 10.13 -82.25
C SER A 299 -31.79 9.26 -81.52
N ASN A 300 -33.02 9.20 -82.05
CA ASN A 300 -34.10 8.36 -81.48
C ASN A 300 -33.83 6.85 -81.54
N ASP A 301 -32.93 6.40 -82.42
CA ASP A 301 -32.59 4.98 -82.54
C ASP A 301 -31.74 4.49 -81.35
N TYR A 302 -30.97 5.39 -80.72
CA TYR A 302 -30.05 5.08 -79.63
C TYR A 302 -30.31 5.86 -78.34
N TRP A 303 -31.29 6.77 -78.32
CA TRP A 303 -31.66 7.61 -77.17
C TRP A 303 -30.49 8.43 -76.60
N VAL A 304 -29.66 8.97 -77.49
CA VAL A 304 -28.49 9.81 -77.18
C VAL A 304 -28.35 10.94 -78.19
N TRP A 305 -27.57 11.97 -77.85
CA TRP A 305 -27.11 12.98 -78.79
C TRP A 305 -25.92 12.45 -79.60
N ASP A 306 -26.10 12.37 -80.92
CA ASP A 306 -25.07 11.99 -81.88
C ASP A 306 -24.42 13.26 -82.42
N CYS A 307 -23.16 13.45 -82.07
CA CYS A 307 -22.41 14.67 -82.29
C CYS A 307 -21.24 14.44 -83.24
N TYR A 308 -21.08 15.31 -84.23
CA TYR A 308 -20.03 15.23 -85.22
C TYR A 308 -19.10 16.44 -85.17
N ASP A 309 -17.81 16.18 -85.00
CA ASP A 309 -16.77 17.20 -85.16
C ASP A 309 -16.23 17.17 -86.58
N SER A 310 -16.56 18.20 -87.36
CA SER A 310 -16.10 18.35 -88.74
C SER A 310 -14.64 18.79 -88.88
N TYR A 311 -14.00 19.30 -87.81
CA TYR A 311 -12.60 19.70 -87.80
C TYR A 311 -11.67 18.48 -87.71
N TYR A 312 -12.01 17.51 -86.85
CA TYR A 312 -11.24 16.26 -86.68
C TYR A 312 -11.81 15.07 -87.47
N GLY A 313 -13.10 15.11 -87.82
CA GLY A 313 -13.79 14.07 -88.57
C GLY A 313 -14.35 12.93 -87.72
N ASP A 314 -14.50 13.15 -86.41
CA ASP A 314 -14.87 12.15 -85.40
C ASP A 314 -16.33 12.29 -84.94
N PHE A 315 -16.89 11.21 -84.38
CA PHE A 315 -18.24 11.16 -83.82
C PHE A 315 -18.18 10.90 -82.31
N TYR A 316 -19.04 11.60 -81.57
CA TYR A 316 -19.18 11.53 -80.11
C TYR A 316 -20.65 11.27 -79.75
N TYR A 317 -20.87 10.53 -78.66
CA TYR A 317 -22.19 10.22 -78.14
C TYR A 317 -22.31 10.73 -76.72
N TYR A 318 -23.30 11.60 -76.50
CA TYR A 318 -23.57 12.18 -75.19
C TYR A 318 -25.01 11.87 -74.77
N ASN A 319 -25.23 11.73 -73.47
CA ASN A 319 -26.57 11.47 -72.95
C ASN A 319 -27.40 12.77 -72.99
N TYR A 320 -26.74 13.92 -72.79
CA TYR A 320 -27.33 15.24 -73.00
C TYR A 320 -26.39 16.21 -73.74
N CYS A 321 -26.96 17.04 -74.62
CA CYS A 321 -26.29 18.18 -75.24
C CYS A 321 -27.27 19.34 -75.43
N GLU A 322 -26.82 20.56 -75.13
CA GLU A 322 -27.56 21.80 -75.37
C GLU A 322 -26.78 22.73 -76.31
N HIS A 323 -27.47 23.39 -77.25
CA HIS A 323 -26.87 24.35 -78.19
C HIS A 323 -27.23 25.79 -77.84
N TYR A 324 -26.21 26.61 -77.59
CA TYR A 324 -26.39 28.02 -77.29
C TYR A 324 -26.13 28.88 -78.53
N ASN A 325 -27.21 29.22 -79.24
CA ASN A 325 -27.17 30.05 -80.44
C ASN A 325 -26.60 31.46 -80.21
N THR A 326 -26.65 31.96 -78.97
CA THR A 326 -26.18 33.31 -78.61
C THR A 326 -24.67 33.38 -78.43
N SER A 327 -24.06 32.32 -77.89
CA SER A 327 -22.63 32.22 -77.57
C SER A 327 -21.85 31.34 -78.55
N GLY A 328 -22.54 30.54 -79.37
CA GLY A 328 -21.95 29.79 -80.50
C GLY A 328 -21.25 28.49 -80.10
N TYR A 329 -21.77 27.78 -79.10
CA TYR A 329 -21.21 26.51 -78.64
C TYR A 329 -22.28 25.52 -78.15
N TYR A 330 -21.88 24.26 -78.02
CA TYR A 330 -22.62 23.17 -77.41
C TYR A 330 -22.01 22.83 -76.04
N ALA A 331 -22.83 22.60 -75.02
CA ALA A 331 -22.41 21.97 -73.76
C ALA A 331 -23.02 20.56 -73.70
N CYS A 332 -22.20 19.56 -73.42
CA CYS A 332 -22.57 18.15 -73.50
C CYS A 332 -22.04 17.36 -72.29
N THR A 333 -22.80 16.37 -71.82
CA THR A 333 -22.38 15.48 -70.73
C THR A 333 -22.82 14.03 -70.97
N SER A 334 -21.98 13.10 -70.51
CA SER A 334 -22.25 11.66 -70.47
C SER A 334 -22.64 11.15 -69.08
N ASP A 335 -22.60 12.00 -68.06
CA ASP A 335 -22.62 11.57 -66.66
C ASP A 335 -24.05 11.45 -66.08
N THR A 336 -25.06 11.57 -66.95
CA THR A 336 -26.48 11.43 -66.63
C THR A 336 -27.03 10.11 -67.18
N ASP A 337 -28.04 9.51 -66.55
CA ASP A 337 -28.65 8.26 -67.06
C ASP A 337 -29.56 8.46 -68.30
N ASN A 338 -29.52 7.51 -69.25
CA ASN A 338 -30.29 7.53 -70.52
C ASN A 338 -31.79 7.17 -70.35
N THR A 339 -32.51 7.86 -69.46
CA THR A 339 -33.95 7.60 -69.24
C THR A 339 -34.85 8.56 -70.02
N TRP A 340 -36.08 8.11 -70.27
CA TRP A 340 -37.14 8.78 -71.03
C TRP A 340 -37.77 9.96 -70.28
N GLU A 341 -37.34 10.21 -69.03
CA GLU A 341 -37.81 11.30 -68.17
C GLU A 341 -37.06 12.62 -68.40
N MET A 342 -35.92 12.58 -69.10
CA MET A 342 -35.14 13.78 -69.45
C MET A 342 -35.94 14.83 -70.22
N GLU A 343 -36.88 14.42 -71.09
CA GLU A 343 -37.69 15.34 -71.91
C GLU A 343 -38.52 16.35 -71.08
N TYR A 344 -38.76 16.06 -69.80
CA TYR A 344 -39.46 16.94 -68.86
C TYR A 344 -38.55 18.01 -68.24
N TYR A 345 -37.27 17.71 -68.00
CA TYR A 345 -36.30 18.61 -67.35
C TYR A 345 -35.55 19.52 -68.32
N LEU A 346 -35.58 19.22 -69.63
CA LEU A 346 -34.93 19.99 -70.70
C LEU A 346 -35.29 21.49 -70.78
N TYR A 347 -36.39 21.91 -70.14
CA TYR A 347 -36.82 23.31 -70.14
C TYR A 347 -36.21 24.16 -69.02
N GLU A 348 -35.62 23.53 -68.00
CA GLU A 348 -35.13 24.20 -66.79
C GLU A 348 -33.63 23.99 -66.53
N THR A 349 -32.94 23.18 -67.34
CA THR A 349 -31.49 22.96 -67.28
C THR A 349 -30.75 23.89 -68.23
N ASN A 350 -29.69 24.56 -67.75
CA ASN A 350 -28.84 25.44 -68.54
C ASN A 350 -27.43 25.54 -67.94
N TYR A 351 -26.43 25.15 -68.72
CA TYR A 351 -25.03 25.22 -68.34
C TYR A 351 -24.52 26.66 -68.12
N GLU A 352 -25.02 27.65 -68.89
CA GLU A 352 -24.57 29.06 -68.76
C GLU A 352 -25.05 29.75 -67.47
N ASP A 353 -26.14 29.29 -66.87
CA ASP A 353 -26.66 29.85 -65.60
C ASP A 353 -26.43 28.92 -64.38
N GLY A 354 -25.76 27.79 -64.58
CA GLY A 354 -25.35 26.87 -63.52
C GLY A 354 -26.42 25.87 -63.08
N THR A 355 -27.54 25.79 -63.79
CA THR A 355 -28.61 24.81 -63.51
C THR A 355 -28.32 23.48 -64.19
N ASN A 356 -27.58 22.60 -63.48
CA ASN A 356 -27.22 21.27 -63.96
C ASN A 356 -28.41 20.28 -63.89
N PRO A 357 -28.45 19.23 -64.74
CA PRO A 357 -29.47 18.20 -64.66
C PRO A 357 -29.42 17.49 -63.29
N PRO A 358 -30.58 17.28 -62.63
CA PRO A 358 -30.63 16.45 -61.43
C PRO A 358 -30.36 15.00 -61.85
N TYR A 359 -29.66 14.24 -61.01
CA TYR A 359 -29.18 12.86 -61.22
C TYR A 359 -27.78 12.74 -61.85
N ALA A 360 -26.77 13.31 -61.18
CA ALA A 360 -25.52 12.57 -60.95
C ALA A 360 -25.79 11.48 -59.90
N ASN A 361 -25.08 10.35 -59.92
CA ASN A 361 -25.18 9.34 -58.87
C ASN A 361 -24.86 9.95 -57.49
N VAL A 362 -25.87 10.31 -56.71
CA VAL A 362 -25.74 10.71 -55.30
C VAL A 362 -25.86 9.46 -54.46
N TYR A 363 -24.76 9.04 -53.81
CA TYR A 363 -24.87 8.19 -52.62
C TYR A 363 -25.09 9.15 -51.44
N ALA A 364 -26.31 9.23 -50.93
CA ALA A 364 -26.55 9.91 -49.65
C ALA A 364 -25.95 9.03 -48.56
N ASN A 365 -24.91 9.52 -47.88
CA ASN A 365 -24.49 8.90 -46.62
C ASN A 365 -25.34 9.52 -45.52
N ILE A 366 -26.00 8.68 -44.74
CA ILE A 366 -26.88 9.10 -43.66
C ILE A 366 -26.21 8.67 -42.36
N ASP A 367 -25.83 9.65 -41.56
CA ASP A 367 -25.28 9.48 -40.22
C ASP A 367 -26.30 9.99 -39.20
N TYR A 368 -26.40 9.28 -38.08
CA TYR A 368 -27.32 9.61 -37.01
C TYR A 368 -26.54 10.09 -35.81
N TYR A 369 -27.02 11.15 -35.17
CA TYR A 369 -26.39 11.75 -33.99
C TYR A 369 -27.45 11.99 -32.92
N PRO A 370 -27.17 11.66 -31.65
CA PRO A 370 -27.97 12.11 -30.51
C PRO A 370 -28.32 13.60 -30.54
N TYR A 371 -27.33 14.46 -30.81
CA TYR A 371 -27.51 15.91 -30.78
C TYR A 371 -26.72 16.63 -31.88
N CYS A 372 -27.32 17.70 -32.42
CA CYS A 372 -26.73 18.59 -33.41
C CYS A 372 -27.16 20.04 -33.19
N GLU A 373 -26.22 20.97 -33.37
CA GLU A 373 -26.44 22.41 -33.32
C GLU A 373 -26.16 23.07 -34.67
N TYR A 374 -27.05 23.97 -35.10
CA TYR A 374 -26.85 24.73 -36.34
C TYR A 374 -26.43 26.18 -36.07
N TYR A 375 -25.24 26.53 -36.54
CA TYR A 375 -24.70 27.87 -36.42
C TYR A 375 -24.81 28.62 -37.74
N GLY A 376 -25.96 29.26 -37.98
CA GLY A 376 -26.20 29.99 -39.24
C GLY A 376 -25.29 31.20 -39.49
N SER A 377 -24.46 31.60 -38.53
CA SER A 377 -23.40 32.60 -38.75
C SER A 377 -22.13 32.00 -39.38
N LEU A 378 -21.91 30.70 -39.18
CA LEU A 378 -20.81 29.91 -39.72
C LEU A 378 -21.25 29.06 -40.92
N GLY A 379 -22.54 28.73 -41.01
CA GLY A 379 -23.09 27.84 -42.04
C GLY A 379 -22.76 26.38 -41.78
N GLU A 380 -22.64 25.97 -40.51
CA GLU A 380 -22.19 24.64 -40.11
C GLU A 380 -23.12 24.02 -39.06
N PHE A 381 -23.25 22.70 -39.10
CA PHE A 381 -23.79 21.85 -38.05
C PHE A 381 -22.65 21.30 -37.20
N TYR A 382 -22.81 21.27 -35.88
CA TYR A 382 -21.92 20.58 -34.95
C TYR A 382 -22.70 19.49 -34.23
N CYS A 383 -22.30 18.23 -34.38
CA CYS A 383 -23.02 17.08 -33.83
C CYS A 383 -22.13 16.21 -32.92
N THR A 384 -22.67 15.53 -31.92
CA THR A 384 -21.93 14.67 -30.99
C THR A 384 -22.66 13.36 -30.68
N TYR A 385 -21.90 12.33 -30.27
CA TYR A 385 -22.38 11.04 -29.78
C TYR A 385 -22.40 10.94 -28.24
N ASP A 386 -21.81 11.90 -27.53
CA ASP A 386 -21.44 11.72 -26.12
C ASP A 386 -22.62 11.84 -25.15
N PHE A 387 -23.81 12.23 -25.61
CA PHE A 387 -25.03 12.36 -24.79
C PHE A 387 -25.97 11.14 -24.85
N ASP A 388 -25.51 10.02 -25.43
CA ASP A 388 -26.31 8.80 -25.65
C ASP A 388 -27.69 9.06 -26.32
N TRP A 389 -28.57 8.06 -26.42
CA TRP A 389 -29.87 8.16 -27.13
C TRP A 389 -31.09 8.20 -26.18
N ASP A 390 -30.95 8.73 -24.97
CA ASP A 390 -32.05 8.86 -23.99
C ASP A 390 -32.74 10.23 -24.05
N ASP A 391 -34.00 10.31 -23.60
CA ASP A 391 -34.85 11.50 -23.54
C ASP A 391 -34.38 12.53 -22.48
N ASP A 392 -33.43 12.16 -21.60
CA ASP A 392 -32.89 13.02 -20.53
C ASP A 392 -32.04 14.20 -21.03
N TYR A 393 -31.64 14.18 -22.31
CA TYR A 393 -30.92 15.30 -22.96
C TYR A 393 -31.76 16.60 -23.06
N GLU A 394 -33.09 16.57 -22.84
CA GLU A 394 -33.91 17.81 -22.87
C GLU A 394 -33.46 18.85 -21.83
N ASN A 395 -32.71 18.46 -20.79
CA ASN A 395 -32.09 19.37 -19.83
C ASN A 395 -30.80 20.04 -20.35
N SER A 396 -30.01 19.37 -21.19
CA SER A 396 -28.74 19.91 -21.74
C SER A 396 -28.97 20.98 -22.82
N LEU A 397 -30.14 20.95 -23.49
CA LEU A 397 -30.55 21.90 -24.55
C LEU A 397 -30.56 23.39 -24.15
N GLY A 398 -30.54 23.73 -22.86
CA GLY A 398 -30.56 25.13 -22.41
C GLY A 398 -29.18 25.75 -22.19
N TRP A 399 -28.12 24.95 -22.04
CA TRP A 399 -26.83 25.38 -21.45
C TRP A 399 -25.60 24.70 -22.10
N THR A 400 -25.78 23.80 -23.06
CA THR A 400 -24.70 23.09 -23.75
C THR A 400 -24.57 23.57 -25.19
N HIS A 401 -23.53 24.36 -25.51
CA HIS A 401 -23.29 24.85 -26.86
C HIS A 401 -21.82 24.67 -27.30
N TYR A 402 -21.60 24.31 -28.57
CA TYR A 402 -20.24 24.20 -29.13
C TYR A 402 -19.39 25.48 -28.94
N GLU A 403 -20.00 26.67 -28.95
CA GLU A 403 -19.26 27.94 -28.85
C GLU A 403 -19.01 28.46 -27.42
N ASP A 404 -19.70 27.98 -26.38
CA ASP A 404 -19.46 28.44 -25.00
C ASP A 404 -18.60 27.50 -24.16
N GLY A 405 -18.33 26.28 -24.63
CA GLY A 405 -17.37 25.36 -24.01
C GLY A 405 -17.82 24.82 -22.65
N THR A 406 -19.08 25.03 -22.27
CA THR A 406 -19.67 24.55 -21.02
C THR A 406 -20.44 23.26 -21.26
N SER A 407 -19.73 22.23 -21.73
CA SER A 407 -20.29 20.88 -21.68
C SER A 407 -20.62 20.51 -20.23
N PRO A 408 -21.70 19.76 -19.97
CA PRO A 408 -21.92 19.19 -18.66
C PRO A 408 -20.68 18.37 -18.27
N MET A 409 -20.14 18.63 -17.08
CA MET A 409 -19.59 17.54 -16.28
C MET A 409 -20.74 16.55 -16.07
N ASP A 410 -20.41 15.27 -16.04
CA ASP A 410 -21.37 14.21 -15.77
C ASP A 410 -22.13 14.54 -14.46
N ASP A 411 -23.36 14.04 -14.40
CA ASP A 411 -24.23 14.01 -13.23
C ASP A 411 -23.53 13.92 -11.85
N GLY A 412 -23.30 15.08 -11.22
CA GLY A 412 -22.86 15.12 -9.81
C GLY A 412 -21.34 15.18 -9.59
N GLU A 413 -20.55 15.51 -10.62
CA GLU A 413 -19.12 15.79 -10.46
C GLU A 413 -18.85 17.26 -10.07
N ILE A 414 -18.08 17.47 -8.98
CA ILE A 414 -17.53 18.76 -8.56
C ILE A 414 -16.01 18.70 -8.67
N TRP A 415 -15.41 19.59 -9.47
CA TRP A 415 -13.95 19.70 -9.62
C TRP A 415 -13.45 21.07 -9.17
N ASP A 416 -12.51 21.07 -8.22
CA ASP A 416 -11.90 22.27 -7.67
C ASP A 416 -10.44 22.45 -8.13
N GLU A 417 -10.09 23.68 -8.52
CA GLU A 417 -8.70 24.03 -8.83
C GLU A 417 -7.94 24.50 -7.58
N VAL A 418 -6.68 24.09 -7.47
CA VAL A 418 -5.78 24.47 -6.38
C VAL A 418 -4.88 25.61 -6.81
N GLU A 419 -4.87 26.70 -6.04
CA GLU A 419 -3.92 27.81 -6.25
C GLU A 419 -2.56 27.48 -5.64
N SER A 420 -2.56 26.83 -4.47
CA SER A 420 -1.34 26.39 -3.79
C SER A 420 -1.60 25.21 -2.88
N ASN A 421 -0.69 24.24 -2.91
CA ASN A 421 -0.57 23.16 -1.95
C ASN A 421 0.87 23.16 -1.40
N THR A 422 1.02 23.58 -0.15
CA THR A 422 2.33 23.69 0.48
C THR A 422 2.37 22.93 1.79
N GLY A 423 3.46 22.23 2.03
CA GLY A 423 3.61 21.47 3.26
C GLY A 423 5.05 21.22 3.68
N ALA A 424 5.18 20.66 4.86
CA ALA A 424 6.46 20.26 5.44
C ALA A 424 6.28 19.01 6.29
N PHE A 425 7.32 18.19 6.36
CA PHE A 425 7.33 16.98 7.16
C PHE A 425 8.67 16.84 7.90
N ALA A 426 8.63 16.14 9.03
CA ALA A 426 9.78 15.66 9.76
C ALA A 426 9.49 14.23 10.21
N THR A 427 10.44 13.33 9.95
CA THR A 427 10.33 11.92 10.25
C THR A 427 11.57 11.41 10.97
N THR A 428 11.37 10.38 11.79
CA THR A 428 12.44 9.64 12.45
C THR A 428 12.20 8.15 12.22
N THR A 429 13.22 7.46 11.74
CA THR A 429 13.24 6.00 11.55
C THR A 429 14.32 5.43 12.45
N GLY A 430 13.98 4.43 13.25
CA GLY A 430 14.92 3.67 14.03
C GLY A 430 14.80 2.19 13.74
N PHE A 431 15.91 1.49 13.87
CA PHE A 431 15.89 0.05 13.92
C PHE A 431 16.87 -0.43 14.99
N ASP A 432 16.53 -1.58 15.51
CA ASP A 432 17.21 -2.31 16.53
C ASP A 432 17.30 -3.79 16.02
N PHE A 433 18.40 -4.51 16.27
CA PHE A 433 18.60 -5.94 15.99
C PHE A 433 19.40 -6.56 17.16
N GLU A 434 19.11 -7.76 17.65
CA GLU A 434 19.99 -8.50 18.57
C GLU A 434 19.98 -10.03 18.31
N LEU A 435 21.09 -10.72 18.63
CA LEU A 435 21.32 -12.19 18.54
C LEU A 435 22.24 -12.73 19.67
N THR A 436 21.89 -13.81 20.38
CA THR A 436 22.72 -14.53 21.41
C THR A 436 22.36 -16.03 21.42
N GLY A 437 23.06 -16.97 22.06
CA GLY A 437 24.48 -17.29 21.94
C GLY A 437 24.60 -18.70 21.34
N LEU A 438 24.62 -18.77 20.00
CA LEU A 438 24.59 -19.99 19.17
C LEU A 438 25.62 -21.06 19.58
N PRO A 439 25.32 -22.36 19.37
CA PRO A 439 26.20 -23.49 19.69
C PRO A 439 27.37 -23.64 18.69
N ALA A 440 28.15 -22.57 18.53
CA ALA A 440 29.10 -22.43 17.44
C ALA A 440 30.32 -23.36 17.58
N GLU A 441 30.83 -23.55 18.79
CA GLU A 441 31.93 -24.49 19.07
C GLU A 441 31.49 -25.92 18.74
N GLU A 442 30.26 -26.26 19.14
CA GLU A 442 29.58 -27.51 18.85
C GLU A 442 29.27 -27.68 17.36
N MET A 443 29.15 -26.60 16.59
CA MET A 443 29.02 -26.62 15.13
C MET A 443 30.39 -26.62 14.40
N GLY A 444 31.50 -26.68 15.13
CA GLY A 444 32.85 -26.75 14.56
C GLY A 444 33.45 -25.39 14.18
N LEU A 445 32.80 -24.29 14.55
CA LEU A 445 33.27 -22.93 14.36
C LEU A 445 34.32 -22.57 15.43
N PRO A 446 35.23 -21.61 15.18
CA PRO A 446 36.25 -21.20 16.16
C PRO A 446 35.65 -20.65 17.47
N ASP A 447 36.30 -20.94 18.61
CA ASP A 447 35.96 -20.34 19.91
C ASP A 447 36.01 -18.80 19.82
N GLY A 448 34.86 -18.14 19.91
CA GLY A 448 34.81 -16.68 19.96
C GLY A 448 33.54 -16.05 19.39
N LYS A 449 32.61 -15.75 20.30
CA LYS A 449 31.56 -14.70 20.27
C LYS A 449 30.52 -14.73 19.15
N TRP A 450 29.49 -15.57 19.32
CA TRP A 450 28.18 -15.30 18.72
C TRP A 450 27.38 -14.49 19.73
N ASP A 451 27.41 -13.19 19.49
CA ASP A 451 26.82 -12.12 20.25
C ASP A 451 26.71 -11.01 19.20
N VAL A 452 25.51 -10.43 19.08
CA VAL A 452 25.31 -9.03 18.67
C VAL A 452 25.00 -8.78 17.21
N SER A 453 23.96 -7.95 17.08
CA SER A 453 24.01 -6.80 16.19
C SER A 453 23.06 -5.73 16.70
N ALA A 454 22.40 -4.92 15.88
CA ALA A 454 22.85 -3.57 15.56
C ALA A 454 21.67 -2.60 15.67
N SER A 455 21.97 -1.34 16.01
CA SER A 455 20.96 -0.28 16.07
C SER A 455 21.42 0.95 15.31
N ASP A 456 20.48 1.59 14.61
CA ASP A 456 20.72 2.85 13.94
C ASP A 456 19.45 3.72 13.98
N THR A 457 19.65 5.02 13.88
CA THR A 457 18.55 6.00 13.87
C THR A 457 18.84 7.07 12.83
N ALA A 458 17.85 7.36 12.00
CA ALA A 458 17.89 8.39 10.99
C ALA A 458 16.73 9.35 11.16
N THR A 459 16.97 10.61 10.80
CA THR A 459 15.94 11.65 10.77
C THR A 459 15.93 12.29 9.39
N ASP A 460 14.75 12.56 8.86
CA ASP A 460 14.57 13.30 7.63
C ASP A 460 13.59 14.47 7.81
N ALA A 461 13.76 15.52 7.02
CA ALA A 461 12.85 16.66 7.03
C ALA A 461 12.84 17.37 5.68
N GLY A 462 11.64 17.57 5.15
CA GLY A 462 11.40 18.15 3.83
C GLY A 462 10.30 19.20 3.81
N SER A 463 10.17 19.86 2.66
CA SER A 463 9.05 20.75 2.35
C SER A 463 8.69 20.62 0.88
N PHE A 464 7.40 20.68 0.56
CA PHE A 464 6.89 20.61 -0.80
C PHE A 464 5.99 21.81 -1.13
N ASP A 465 5.93 22.10 -2.42
CA ASP A 465 5.08 23.12 -3.07
C ASP A 465 4.81 22.58 -4.47
N GLU A 466 3.83 21.68 -4.54
CA GLU A 466 3.57 20.81 -5.71
C GLU A 466 2.06 20.72 -5.97
N ASP A 467 1.71 20.29 -7.18
CA ASP A 467 0.31 20.11 -7.57
C ASP A 467 -0.34 19.04 -6.67
N PHE A 468 -1.61 19.25 -6.31
CA PHE A 468 -2.38 18.33 -5.48
C PHE A 468 -3.54 17.79 -6.29
N GLU A 469 -3.58 16.47 -6.41
CA GLU A 469 -4.65 15.75 -7.09
C GLU A 469 -5.29 14.75 -6.14
N CYS A 470 -6.61 14.79 -6.03
CA CYS A 470 -7.36 13.78 -5.29
C CYS A 470 -8.79 13.67 -5.81
N GLU A 471 -9.37 12.48 -5.71
CA GLU A 471 -10.76 12.21 -6.06
C GLU A 471 -11.42 11.42 -4.93
N MET A 472 -12.63 11.83 -4.57
CA MET A 472 -13.48 11.18 -3.57
C MET A 472 -14.90 11.06 -4.12
N GLY A 473 -15.65 10.10 -3.58
CA GLY A 473 -17.04 9.89 -3.95
C GLY A 473 -17.91 9.60 -2.74
N MET A 474 -19.20 9.87 -2.88
CA MET A 474 -20.24 9.54 -1.93
C MET A 474 -21.45 8.98 -2.66
N GLU A 475 -21.83 7.74 -2.34
CA GLU A 475 -23.11 7.15 -2.72
C GLU A 475 -24.06 7.27 -1.53
N LEU A 476 -25.16 7.99 -1.68
CA LEU A 476 -26.15 8.17 -0.62
C LEU A 476 -27.31 7.20 -0.84
N PHE A 477 -27.60 6.34 0.13
CA PHE A 477 -28.62 5.30 -0.01
C PHE A 477 -30.05 5.85 0.15
N GLU A 478 -31.01 5.21 -0.52
CA GLU A 478 -32.43 5.48 -0.29
C GLU A 478 -32.86 5.04 1.12
N GLY A 479 -33.50 5.96 1.85
CA GLY A 479 -34.13 5.69 3.14
C GLY A 479 -33.37 6.27 4.32
N THR A 480 -34.09 6.48 5.42
CA THR A 480 -33.54 7.05 6.65
C THR A 480 -33.65 6.06 7.80
N GLN A 481 -32.73 6.18 8.76
CA GLN A 481 -32.80 5.47 10.04
C GLN A 481 -32.66 6.47 11.20
N MET A 482 -33.24 6.13 12.35
CA MET A 482 -33.02 6.89 13.58
C MET A 482 -31.90 6.22 14.37
N ILE A 483 -30.87 7.00 14.72
CA ILE A 483 -29.80 6.57 15.61
C ILE A 483 -29.88 7.30 16.94
N THR A 484 -29.32 6.69 17.98
CA THR A 484 -29.25 7.26 19.33
C THR A 484 -27.85 7.76 19.67
N THR A 485 -27.74 9.06 19.94
CA THR A 485 -26.49 9.71 20.41
C THR A 485 -26.83 10.59 21.60
N ASP A 486 -26.10 10.46 22.71
CA ASP A 486 -26.36 11.19 23.98
C ASP A 486 -27.80 11.07 24.53
N GLY A 487 -28.51 10.03 24.13
CA GLY A 487 -29.92 9.81 24.48
C GLY A 487 -30.92 10.64 23.67
N ASP A 488 -30.44 11.44 22.73
CA ASP A 488 -31.23 12.11 21.69
C ASP A 488 -31.28 11.22 20.44
N GLN A 489 -32.24 11.50 19.56
CA GLN A 489 -32.47 10.74 18.32
C GLN A 489 -32.12 11.63 17.13
N ILE A 490 -31.27 11.13 16.24
CA ILE A 490 -30.84 11.81 15.01
C ILE A 490 -31.34 10.98 13.83
N GLU A 491 -31.96 11.63 12.84
CA GLU A 491 -32.33 11.00 11.58
C GLU A 491 -31.13 11.06 10.65
N VAL A 492 -30.68 9.90 10.15
CA VAL A 492 -29.51 9.79 9.28
C VAL A 492 -29.82 8.96 8.05
N MET A 493 -29.04 9.17 7.00
CA MET A 493 -28.98 8.30 5.83
C MET A 493 -27.69 7.49 5.84
N GLN A 494 -27.72 6.33 5.20
CA GLN A 494 -26.52 5.53 4.99
C GLN A 494 -25.79 6.02 3.75
N ALA A 495 -24.48 6.03 3.79
CA ALA A 495 -23.65 6.40 2.65
C ALA A 495 -22.43 5.50 2.52
N TYR A 496 -22.00 5.21 1.29
CA TYR A 496 -20.63 4.79 1.02
C TYR A 496 -19.78 6.01 0.78
N THR A 497 -18.95 6.31 1.75
CA THR A 497 -18.03 7.45 1.75
C THR A 497 -16.99 7.22 2.86
N THR A 498 -16.04 8.14 3.00
CA THR A 498 -15.11 8.17 4.13
C THR A 498 -15.82 8.70 5.40
N PRO A 499 -15.49 8.19 6.60
CA PRO A 499 -15.98 8.76 7.86
C PRO A 499 -15.33 10.11 8.21
N LEU A 500 -14.29 10.50 7.46
CA LEU A 500 -13.60 11.79 7.56
C LEU A 500 -14.05 12.73 6.43
N PRO A 501 -13.92 14.06 6.57
CA PRO A 501 -14.11 14.97 5.43
C PRO A 501 -13.24 14.58 4.22
N PHE A 502 -13.74 14.83 3.02
CA PHE A 502 -13.01 14.51 1.76
C PHE A 502 -11.61 15.14 1.73
N GLY A 503 -11.51 16.44 2.03
CA GLY A 503 -10.23 17.13 2.09
C GLY A 503 -9.26 16.51 3.10
N MET A 504 -9.73 16.11 4.29
CA MET A 504 -8.89 15.45 5.31
C MET A 504 -8.33 14.12 4.82
N THR A 505 -9.18 13.29 4.20
CA THR A 505 -8.78 11.97 3.68
C THR A 505 -7.67 12.11 2.63
N CYS A 506 -7.84 13.04 1.68
CA CYS A 506 -6.84 13.35 0.67
C CYS A 506 -5.55 13.93 1.26
N HIS A 507 -5.66 14.84 2.22
CA HIS A 507 -4.52 15.47 2.89
C HIS A 507 -3.66 14.48 3.65
N ILE A 508 -4.28 13.60 4.43
CA ILE A 508 -3.59 12.54 5.18
C ILE A 508 -2.83 11.64 4.19
N ALA A 509 -3.48 11.19 3.11
CA ALA A 509 -2.85 10.35 2.11
C ALA A 509 -1.64 11.03 1.44
N ASN A 510 -1.77 12.30 1.06
CA ASN A 510 -0.68 13.05 0.44
C ASN A 510 0.50 13.26 1.40
N LEU A 511 0.23 13.61 2.66
CA LEU A 511 1.27 13.75 3.67
C LEU A 511 1.99 12.44 3.97
N PHE A 512 1.27 11.32 3.97
CA PHE A 512 1.89 10.00 4.10
C PHE A 512 2.86 9.71 2.95
N VAL A 513 2.50 10.04 1.71
CA VAL A 513 3.39 9.85 0.55
C VAL A 513 4.66 10.67 0.71
N HIS A 514 4.56 11.96 1.01
CA HIS A 514 5.74 12.82 1.17
C HIS A 514 6.61 12.44 2.38
N ALA A 515 6.00 12.14 3.53
CA ALA A 515 6.73 11.77 4.74
C ALA A 515 7.46 10.43 4.58
N PHE A 516 6.84 9.46 3.90
CA PHE A 516 7.42 8.12 3.70
C PHE A 516 8.44 8.06 2.55
N GLU A 517 8.21 8.79 1.46
CA GLU A 517 9.20 8.92 0.38
C GLU A 517 10.46 9.66 0.86
N GLY A 518 10.26 10.64 1.75
CA GLY A 518 11.35 11.44 2.30
C GLY A 518 12.03 12.33 1.25
N THR A 519 13.17 12.89 1.62
CA THR A 519 14.03 13.65 0.70
C THR A 519 14.91 12.72 -0.14
N GLU A 520 15.38 13.18 -1.32
CA GLU A 520 16.24 12.37 -2.22
C GLU A 520 17.50 11.79 -1.55
N ASP A 521 17.97 12.40 -0.46
CA ASP A 521 19.18 12.02 0.28
C ASP A 521 18.87 11.28 1.61
N ALA A 522 17.59 10.98 1.89
CA ALA A 522 17.20 10.30 3.12
C ALA A 522 17.67 8.83 3.13
N PRO A 523 18.32 8.36 4.21
CA PRO A 523 18.72 6.96 4.32
C PRO A 523 17.47 6.09 4.49
N THR A 524 17.37 5.03 3.70
CA THR A 524 16.29 4.05 3.85
C THR A 524 16.61 3.06 4.98
N LEU A 525 15.59 2.37 5.51
CA LEU A 525 15.80 1.25 6.44
C LEU A 525 16.76 0.20 5.86
N ALA A 526 16.72 -0.02 4.54
CA ALA A 526 17.63 -0.95 3.87
C ALA A 526 19.09 -0.44 3.89
N ASP A 527 19.31 0.87 3.74
CA ASP A 527 20.65 1.47 3.85
C ASP A 527 21.17 1.35 5.29
N MET A 528 20.33 1.63 6.28
CA MET A 528 20.66 1.51 7.70
C MET A 528 21.03 0.05 8.09
N ILE A 529 20.27 -0.93 7.59
CA ILE A 529 20.55 -2.36 7.77
C ILE A 529 21.84 -2.75 7.05
N GLN A 530 22.06 -2.28 5.81
CA GLN A 530 23.26 -2.61 5.05
C GLN A 530 24.53 -2.08 5.75
N ASP A 531 24.53 -0.81 6.13
CA ASP A 531 25.66 -0.18 6.84
C ASP A 531 25.98 -0.94 8.12
N SER A 532 24.96 -1.34 8.87
CA SER A 532 25.11 -2.12 10.09
C SER A 532 25.56 -3.57 9.83
N THR A 533 25.15 -4.17 8.71
CA THR A 533 25.53 -5.54 8.31
C THR A 533 26.95 -5.63 7.81
N GLU A 534 27.47 -4.60 7.15
CA GLU A 534 28.87 -4.52 6.73
C GLU A 534 29.81 -4.54 7.95
N ASP A 535 29.50 -3.76 9.00
CA ASP A 535 30.24 -3.74 10.26
C ASP A 535 30.26 -5.13 10.95
N ILE A 536 29.13 -5.86 10.92
CA ILE A 536 29.02 -7.21 11.47
C ILE A 536 29.83 -8.21 10.63
N SER A 537 29.71 -8.16 9.31
CA SER A 537 30.42 -9.04 8.37
C SER A 537 31.94 -8.90 8.48
N GLU A 538 32.45 -7.66 8.59
CA GLU A 538 33.87 -7.40 8.85
C GLU A 538 34.34 -8.05 10.17
N SER A 539 33.49 -8.05 11.20
CA SER A 539 33.80 -8.69 12.48
C SER A 539 33.79 -10.23 12.41
N MET A 540 33.09 -10.81 11.43
CA MET A 540 32.93 -12.26 11.24
C MET A 540 33.97 -12.90 10.29
N GLY A 541 34.84 -12.10 9.65
CA GLY A 541 36.07 -12.58 9.00
C GLY A 541 35.89 -13.28 7.65
N GLY A 542 35.01 -12.78 6.78
CA GLY A 542 34.66 -13.44 5.51
C GLY A 542 35.60 -13.15 4.32
N GLU A 543 36.19 -11.96 4.22
CA GLU A 543 37.03 -11.54 3.08
C GLU A 543 38.20 -10.67 3.56
N SER A 544 39.40 -10.90 3.01
CA SER A 544 40.62 -10.17 3.35
C SER A 544 41.37 -9.81 2.08
N ASP A 545 41.63 -8.52 1.88
CA ASP A 545 42.52 -8.03 0.84
C ASP A 545 43.77 -7.36 1.45
N SER A 546 44.87 -7.40 0.70
CA SER A 546 46.15 -6.89 1.19
C SER A 546 47.07 -6.50 0.05
N TYR A 547 47.62 -5.28 0.12
CA TYR A 547 48.50 -4.72 -0.89
C TYR A 547 49.84 -4.26 -0.29
N ALA A 548 50.93 -4.55 -0.99
CA ALA A 548 52.25 -4.01 -0.67
C ALA A 548 53.07 -3.74 -1.93
N SER A 549 53.91 -2.70 -1.90
CA SER A 549 54.86 -2.37 -2.98
C SER A 549 56.25 -1.99 -2.47
N SER A 550 57.24 -2.19 -3.33
CA SER A 550 58.66 -1.88 -3.13
C SER A 550 59.22 -1.08 -4.33
N ASP A 551 60.54 -1.07 -4.52
CA ASP A 551 61.17 -0.24 -5.56
C ASP A 551 60.89 -0.76 -6.98
N GLN A 552 60.76 -2.08 -7.16
CA GLN A 552 60.63 -2.75 -8.47
C GLN A 552 59.54 -3.84 -8.52
N LEU A 553 58.71 -3.95 -7.47
CA LEU A 553 57.75 -5.04 -7.29
C LEU A 553 56.53 -4.57 -6.49
N SER A 554 55.33 -5.05 -6.82
CA SER A 554 54.15 -4.98 -5.95
C SER A 554 53.44 -6.33 -5.92
N ILE A 555 52.75 -6.56 -4.80
CA ILE A 555 51.89 -7.70 -4.58
C ILE A 555 50.54 -7.21 -4.08
N GLU A 556 49.50 -7.85 -4.57
CA GLU A 556 48.13 -7.69 -4.12
C GLU A 556 47.54 -9.09 -3.94
N ALA A 557 46.82 -9.29 -2.85
CA ALA A 557 46.22 -10.57 -2.51
C ALA A 557 44.78 -10.36 -2.05
N TYR A 558 43.89 -11.25 -2.48
CA TYR A 558 42.48 -11.27 -2.08
C TYR A 558 42.12 -12.68 -1.61
N THR A 559 41.27 -12.79 -0.60
CA THR A 559 40.71 -14.07 -0.15
C THR A 559 39.23 -14.16 -0.47
N SER A 560 38.80 -15.32 -0.94
CA SER A 560 37.39 -15.70 -1.04
C SER A 560 37.25 -17.14 -0.55
N GLY A 561 36.83 -17.31 0.71
CA GLY A 561 36.84 -18.62 1.35
C GLY A 561 38.26 -19.19 1.56
N ASP A 562 38.55 -20.37 1.01
CA ASP A 562 39.86 -21.05 1.08
C ASP A 562 40.78 -20.76 -0.12
N GLU A 563 40.31 -19.96 -1.09
CA GLU A 563 41.06 -19.55 -2.28
C GLU A 563 41.71 -18.17 -2.07
N VAL A 564 42.98 -18.07 -2.45
CA VAL A 564 43.77 -16.83 -2.37
C VAL A 564 44.24 -16.43 -3.76
N ASP A 565 43.68 -15.34 -4.27
CA ASP A 565 44.11 -14.74 -5.54
C ASP A 565 45.32 -13.83 -5.30
N VAL A 566 46.45 -14.15 -5.92
CA VAL A 566 47.68 -13.35 -5.80
C VAL A 566 48.03 -12.72 -7.14
N TYR A 567 48.13 -11.39 -7.14
CA TYR A 567 48.57 -10.58 -8.26
C TYR A 567 49.95 -10.00 -7.97
N VAL A 568 50.88 -10.13 -8.93
CA VAL A 568 52.23 -9.59 -8.79
C VAL A 568 52.61 -8.79 -10.02
N GLU A 569 53.10 -7.58 -9.79
CA GLU A 569 53.60 -6.68 -10.82
C GLU A 569 55.06 -6.34 -10.56
N SER A 570 55.87 -6.27 -11.61
CA SER A 570 57.26 -5.81 -11.54
C SER A 570 57.55 -4.77 -12.63
N TRP A 571 58.45 -3.83 -12.35
CA TRP A 571 58.81 -2.73 -13.26
C TRP A 571 60.29 -2.33 -13.15
N ASP A 572 60.71 -1.42 -14.03
CA ASP A 572 62.09 -0.93 -14.13
C ASP A 572 63.13 -2.05 -14.32
N LEU A 573 62.73 -3.11 -15.03
CA LEU A 573 63.60 -4.23 -15.37
C LEU A 573 64.52 -3.91 -16.55
N ASN A 574 65.72 -4.48 -16.57
CA ASN A 574 66.61 -4.34 -17.70
C ASN A 574 66.23 -5.35 -18.79
N PRO A 575 65.75 -4.92 -19.97
CA PRO A 575 65.25 -5.84 -21.00
C PRO A 575 66.32 -6.76 -21.59
N ASP A 576 67.61 -6.51 -21.33
CA ASP A 576 68.72 -7.38 -21.75
C ASP A 576 68.93 -8.60 -20.83
N ASN A 577 68.21 -8.70 -19.71
CA ASN A 577 68.29 -9.79 -18.73
C ASN A 577 66.97 -10.57 -18.65
N ASN A 578 67.06 -11.82 -18.22
CA ASN A 578 65.89 -12.62 -17.83
C ASN A 578 65.72 -12.55 -16.31
N TYR A 579 64.49 -12.37 -15.86
CA TYR A 579 64.14 -12.34 -14.44
C TYR A 579 63.17 -13.48 -14.10
N GLU A 580 63.10 -13.82 -12.83
CA GLU A 580 62.09 -14.72 -12.26
C GLU A 580 61.54 -14.08 -10.98
N ILE A 581 60.22 -14.17 -10.78
CA ILE A 581 59.55 -13.74 -9.55
C ILE A 581 59.14 -14.98 -8.80
N PHE A 582 59.74 -15.21 -7.64
CA PHE A 582 59.37 -16.31 -6.74
C PHE A 582 58.38 -15.80 -5.70
N VAL A 583 57.18 -16.36 -5.68
CA VAL A 583 56.12 -16.01 -4.73
C VAL A 583 55.87 -17.21 -3.83
N SER A 584 55.81 -16.99 -2.52
CA SER A 584 55.50 -18.03 -1.55
C SER A 584 54.57 -17.53 -0.48
N MET A 585 53.53 -18.29 -0.19
CA MET A 585 52.59 -18.09 0.90
C MET A 585 53.01 -18.95 2.10
N THR A 586 53.12 -18.33 3.27
CA THR A 586 53.58 -18.98 4.50
C THR A 586 52.59 -18.71 5.62
N ASP A 587 52.22 -19.74 6.37
CA ASP A 587 51.36 -19.61 7.55
C ASP A 587 52.07 -18.95 8.74
N SER A 588 51.33 -18.71 9.82
CA SER A 588 51.83 -18.14 11.08
C SER A 588 52.92 -18.99 11.77
N ASP A 589 52.98 -20.29 11.49
CA ASP A 589 54.01 -21.20 12.00
C ASP A 589 55.31 -21.18 11.15
N GLY A 590 55.31 -20.43 10.06
CA GLY A 590 56.45 -20.30 9.16
C GLY A 590 56.58 -21.46 8.16
N ILE A 591 55.51 -22.23 7.95
CA ILE A 591 55.46 -23.32 6.96
C ILE A 591 54.91 -22.77 5.65
N THR A 592 55.62 -23.04 4.55
CA THR A 592 55.17 -22.66 3.21
C THR A 592 54.01 -23.53 2.79
N GLN A 593 52.84 -22.92 2.61
CA GLN A 593 51.60 -23.56 2.19
C GLN A 593 51.61 -23.77 0.67
N ASP A 594 51.92 -22.71 -0.07
CA ASP A 594 52.06 -22.79 -1.52
C ASP A 594 53.13 -21.82 -2.06
N ALA A 595 53.69 -22.13 -3.22
CA ALA A 595 54.68 -21.31 -3.89
C ALA A 595 54.61 -21.44 -5.43
N ARG A 596 54.86 -20.32 -6.11
CA ARG A 596 54.89 -20.20 -7.56
C ARG A 596 56.12 -19.45 -8.03
N THR A 597 56.45 -19.62 -9.31
CA THR A 597 57.51 -18.86 -9.96
C THR A 597 57.04 -18.40 -11.31
N PHE A 598 57.13 -17.09 -11.54
CA PHE A 598 56.78 -16.44 -12.79
C PHE A 598 58.06 -16.08 -13.55
N ASP A 599 58.19 -16.52 -14.80
CA ASP A 599 59.35 -16.23 -15.64
C ASP A 599 59.11 -14.93 -16.43
N VAL A 600 59.99 -13.94 -16.23
CA VAL A 600 59.98 -12.68 -16.98
C VAL A 600 61.07 -12.73 -18.06
N ASN A 601 60.63 -12.84 -19.32
CA ASN A 601 61.51 -13.03 -20.47
C ASN A 601 62.25 -11.74 -20.90
N ASP A 602 63.36 -11.91 -21.63
CA ASP A 602 64.11 -10.81 -22.24
C ASP A 602 63.25 -9.98 -23.20
N GLY A 603 63.41 -8.65 -23.13
CA GLY A 603 62.73 -7.68 -23.98
C GLY A 603 61.57 -6.91 -23.33
N TRP A 604 61.22 -7.19 -22.08
CA TRP A 604 60.17 -6.49 -21.33
C TRP A 604 60.78 -5.71 -20.15
N ASP A 605 60.32 -4.47 -19.93
CA ASP A 605 60.73 -3.60 -18.81
C ASP A 605 59.77 -3.66 -17.61
N SER A 606 58.63 -4.36 -17.76
CA SER A 606 57.69 -4.71 -16.69
C SER A 606 57.01 -6.07 -16.95
N SER A 607 56.42 -6.66 -15.90
CA SER A 607 55.57 -7.85 -16.00
C SER A 607 54.38 -7.74 -15.04
N TRP A 608 53.26 -8.35 -15.42
CA TRP A 608 52.09 -8.52 -14.58
C TRP A 608 51.63 -9.97 -14.71
N ASP A 609 51.53 -10.66 -13.58
CA ASP A 609 51.16 -12.07 -13.49
C ASP A 609 50.20 -12.28 -12.32
N HIS A 610 49.40 -13.33 -12.41
CA HIS A 610 48.42 -13.72 -11.40
C HIS A 610 48.33 -15.24 -11.35
N ASP A 611 48.18 -15.80 -10.15
CA ASP A 611 47.87 -17.20 -9.92
C ASP A 611 47.04 -17.39 -8.63
N GLU A 612 46.37 -18.52 -8.55
CA GLU A 612 45.59 -18.96 -7.39
C GLU A 612 46.50 -19.77 -6.44
N PHE A 613 46.43 -19.43 -5.15
CA PHE A 613 47.15 -20.08 -4.07
C PHE A 613 46.16 -20.78 -3.14
N TYR A 614 46.54 -21.96 -2.65
CA TYR A 614 45.73 -22.76 -1.75
C TYR A 614 46.44 -22.98 -0.41
N SER A 615 45.70 -22.95 0.68
CA SER A 615 46.17 -23.34 2.01
C SER A 615 45.33 -24.47 2.58
N SER A 616 45.94 -25.35 3.37
CA SER A 616 45.21 -26.31 4.20
C SER A 616 45.11 -25.87 5.67
N GLU A 617 45.68 -24.71 6.01
CA GLU A 617 45.69 -24.13 7.35
C GLU A 617 44.94 -22.79 7.33
N TRP A 618 44.33 -22.44 8.47
CA TRP A 618 43.58 -21.19 8.66
C TRP A 618 44.43 -20.15 9.41
N GLY A 619 43.99 -18.88 9.42
CA GLY A 619 44.65 -17.78 10.12
C GLY A 619 45.56 -16.92 9.23
N GLU A 620 46.50 -16.18 9.83
CA GLU A 620 47.39 -15.24 9.12
C GLU A 620 48.36 -15.97 8.17
N HIS A 621 48.29 -15.61 6.89
CA HIS A 621 49.17 -16.09 5.84
C HIS A 621 49.93 -14.92 5.23
N CYS A 622 51.26 -14.93 5.33
CA CYS A 622 52.11 -13.94 4.72
C CYS A 622 52.63 -14.41 3.37
N ILE A 623 52.32 -13.64 2.34
CA ILE A 623 52.76 -13.87 0.97
C ILE A 623 53.98 -13.00 0.72
N THR A 624 55.05 -13.61 0.22
CA THR A 624 56.32 -12.93 -0.09
C THR A 624 56.67 -13.13 -1.56
N ALA A 625 56.84 -12.04 -2.29
CA ALA A 625 57.35 -12.05 -3.67
C ALA A 625 58.81 -11.58 -3.71
N GLN A 626 59.65 -12.31 -4.46
CA GLN A 626 61.09 -12.07 -4.59
C GLN A 626 61.50 -12.02 -6.06
N LEU A 627 61.95 -10.86 -6.51
CA LEU A 627 62.50 -10.66 -7.86
C LEU A 627 63.96 -11.12 -7.93
N LYS A 628 64.29 -11.97 -8.90
CA LYS A 628 65.64 -12.54 -9.11
C LYS A 628 66.01 -12.54 -10.58
N ASN A 629 67.31 -12.66 -10.87
CA ASN A 629 67.76 -12.98 -12.24
C ASN A 629 67.57 -14.48 -12.49
N GLN A 630 67.05 -14.83 -13.67
CA GLN A 630 66.74 -16.22 -14.04
C GLN A 630 68.01 -17.09 -13.97
N GLY A 631 67.93 -18.21 -13.25
CA GLY A 631 69.04 -19.17 -13.13
C GLY A 631 70.17 -18.77 -12.16
N ALA A 632 69.95 -17.77 -11.31
CA ALA A 632 70.96 -17.28 -10.36
C ALA A 632 71.13 -18.12 -9.08
N GLY A 633 70.37 -19.21 -8.92
CA GLY A 633 70.69 -20.34 -8.03
C GLY A 633 71.14 -19.96 -6.61
N GLY A 634 70.28 -19.30 -5.84
CA GLY A 634 70.53 -18.95 -4.43
C GLY A 634 71.25 -17.61 -4.19
N SER A 635 71.37 -16.74 -5.20
CA SER A 635 71.74 -15.33 -5.01
C SER A 635 70.65 -14.56 -4.24
N ALA A 636 71.06 -13.52 -3.52
CA ALA A 636 70.11 -12.63 -2.85
C ALA A 636 69.12 -12.02 -3.86
N PRO A 637 67.84 -11.86 -3.48
CA PRO A 637 66.84 -11.21 -4.33
C PRO A 637 67.25 -9.77 -4.65
N ILE A 638 66.86 -9.32 -5.84
CA ILE A 638 67.04 -7.94 -6.32
C ILE A 638 66.11 -7.02 -5.52
N ASP A 639 64.87 -7.47 -5.37
CA ASP A 639 63.85 -6.81 -4.57
C ASP A 639 62.93 -7.87 -3.92
N THR A 640 62.34 -7.52 -2.78
CA THR A 640 61.44 -8.37 -2.02
C THR A 640 60.32 -7.52 -1.43
N VAL A 641 59.08 -7.97 -1.63
CA VAL A 641 57.88 -7.39 -1.00
C VAL A 641 57.09 -8.50 -0.31
N SER A 642 56.38 -8.17 0.76
CA SER A 642 55.51 -9.11 1.46
C SER A 642 54.26 -8.40 1.99
N THR A 643 53.15 -9.10 1.93
CA THR A 643 51.85 -8.70 2.47
C THR A 643 51.24 -9.90 3.21
N CYS A 644 50.34 -9.68 4.16
CA CYS A 644 49.69 -10.77 4.90
C CYS A 644 48.17 -10.62 4.80
N ILE A 645 47.50 -11.77 4.71
CA ILE A 645 46.04 -11.93 4.60
C ILE A 645 45.59 -12.92 5.67
N GLU A 646 44.29 -12.93 5.99
CA GLU A 646 43.69 -13.91 6.90
C GLU A 646 42.82 -14.89 6.11
N ILE A 647 43.07 -16.20 6.29
CA ILE A 647 42.27 -17.27 5.65
C ILE A 647 41.28 -17.81 6.69
N PRO A 648 39.95 -17.69 6.48
CA PRO A 648 38.95 -18.16 7.42
C PRO A 648 38.91 -19.70 7.50
N LYS A 649 38.52 -20.22 8.66
CA LYS A 649 38.33 -21.67 8.87
C LYS A 649 37.00 -22.09 8.24
N GLN A 650 37.03 -23.00 7.27
CA GLN A 650 35.83 -23.62 6.69
C GLN A 650 35.12 -24.51 7.74
N PRO A 651 33.78 -24.45 7.87
CA PRO A 651 33.04 -25.28 8.82
C PRO A 651 32.99 -26.74 8.34
N GLU A 652 33.57 -27.68 9.10
CA GLU A 652 33.23 -29.10 9.01
C GLU A 652 32.31 -29.46 10.18
N PRO A 653 31.25 -30.28 9.96
CA PRO A 653 30.37 -30.72 11.02
C PRO A 653 31.20 -31.32 12.15
N SER A 654 31.02 -30.81 13.37
CA SER A 654 31.72 -31.40 14.50
C SER A 654 31.30 -32.86 14.66
N ALA A 655 32.16 -33.66 15.31
CA ALA A 655 31.82 -35.03 15.65
C ALA A 655 30.52 -35.12 16.49
N LEU A 656 30.21 -34.06 17.26
CA LEU A 656 28.97 -33.92 18.04
C LEU A 656 27.74 -33.77 17.13
N VAL A 657 27.82 -32.89 16.12
CA VAL A 657 26.72 -32.73 15.13
C VAL A 657 26.51 -34.04 14.37
N GLU A 658 27.58 -34.71 13.94
CA GLU A 658 27.48 -36.00 13.25
C GLU A 658 26.81 -37.07 14.12
N SER A 659 27.13 -37.14 15.42
CA SER A 659 26.47 -38.08 16.33
C SER A 659 24.99 -37.81 16.49
N ILE A 660 24.59 -36.55 16.63
CA ILE A 660 23.18 -36.15 16.78
C ILE A 660 22.40 -36.50 15.52
N VAL A 661 22.89 -36.10 14.34
CA VAL A 661 22.22 -36.42 13.05
C VAL A 661 22.08 -37.92 12.83
N ASN A 662 23.12 -38.70 13.15
CA ASN A 662 23.04 -40.16 13.04
C ASN A 662 22.06 -40.76 14.06
N GLY A 663 22.02 -40.23 15.28
CA GLY A 663 21.05 -40.62 16.31
C GLY A 663 19.62 -40.45 15.81
N PHE A 664 19.29 -39.25 15.33
CA PHE A 664 17.96 -38.96 14.78
C PHE A 664 17.63 -39.83 13.56
N SER A 665 18.58 -40.05 12.64
CA SER A 665 18.37 -40.90 11.46
C SER A 665 18.13 -42.38 11.78
N GLU A 666 18.64 -42.87 12.92
CA GLU A 666 18.43 -44.24 13.38
C GLU A 666 17.28 -44.37 14.40
N SER A 667 16.69 -43.25 14.80
CA SER A 667 15.64 -43.18 15.80
C SER A 667 14.27 -43.64 15.28
N THR A 668 13.30 -43.65 16.19
CA THR A 668 11.89 -43.91 15.92
C THR A 668 11.11 -42.65 15.55
N LEU A 669 11.78 -41.50 15.42
CA LEU A 669 11.16 -40.20 15.15
C LEU A 669 10.19 -40.24 13.96
N ASP A 670 10.56 -40.90 12.85
CA ASP A 670 9.69 -41.03 11.67
C ASP A 670 8.31 -41.62 12.03
N ASN A 671 8.27 -42.66 12.86
CA ASN A 671 7.01 -43.28 13.28
C ASN A 671 6.28 -42.41 14.31
N VAL A 672 7.01 -41.68 15.16
CA VAL A 672 6.44 -40.76 16.14
C VAL A 672 5.74 -39.61 15.44
N MET A 673 6.39 -38.98 14.45
CA MET A 673 5.79 -37.92 13.64
C MET A 673 4.63 -38.43 12.79
N GLU A 674 4.68 -39.66 12.26
CA GLU A 674 3.55 -40.28 11.57
C GLU A 674 2.34 -40.50 12.50
N ASN A 675 2.60 -40.92 13.75
CA ASN A 675 1.55 -41.08 14.76
C ASN A 675 0.98 -39.72 15.19
N PHE A 676 1.83 -38.74 15.47
CA PHE A 676 1.42 -37.37 15.80
C PHE A 676 0.51 -36.80 14.70
N GLY A 677 0.96 -36.84 13.44
CA GLY A 677 0.17 -36.36 12.31
C GLY A 677 -1.15 -37.12 12.12
N SER A 678 -1.17 -38.43 12.36
CA SER A 678 -2.41 -39.23 12.29
C SER A 678 -3.39 -38.91 13.42
N ASN A 679 -2.88 -38.68 14.63
CA ASN A 679 -3.71 -38.29 15.78
C ASN A 679 -4.26 -36.87 15.60
N LEU A 680 -3.42 -35.98 15.09
CA LEU A 680 -3.79 -34.60 14.77
C LEU A 680 -4.87 -34.56 13.69
N GLU A 681 -4.70 -35.28 12.58
CA GLU A 681 -5.72 -35.40 11.53
C GLU A 681 -7.04 -35.91 12.12
N TYR A 682 -6.99 -36.96 12.95
CA TYR A 682 -8.19 -37.54 13.56
C TYR A 682 -8.93 -36.57 14.51
N ARG A 683 -8.21 -35.75 15.27
CA ARG A 683 -8.80 -34.76 16.18
C ARG A 683 -9.33 -33.55 15.43
N LEU A 684 -8.53 -33.05 14.47
CA LEU A 684 -8.91 -31.90 13.66
C LEU A 684 -10.06 -32.18 12.69
N GLU A 685 -10.30 -33.45 12.31
CA GLU A 685 -11.47 -33.88 11.53
C GLU A 685 -12.82 -33.46 12.13
N GLY A 686 -12.86 -33.18 13.45
CA GLY A 686 -14.08 -32.80 14.17
C GLY A 686 -14.41 -31.31 14.12
N TYR A 687 -13.45 -30.45 13.79
CA TYR A 687 -13.66 -29.01 13.71
C TYR A 687 -14.19 -28.64 12.33
N GLU A 688 -15.33 -27.96 12.31
CA GLU A 688 -15.91 -27.38 11.10
C GLU A 688 -16.15 -25.90 11.37
N THR A 689 -15.74 -25.04 10.44
CA THR A 689 -16.03 -23.61 10.54
C THR A 689 -17.53 -23.39 10.44
N ASP A 690 -18.09 -22.66 11.40
CA ASP A 690 -19.49 -22.24 11.43
C ASP A 690 -19.52 -20.71 11.57
N PHE A 691 -19.49 -20.03 10.42
CA PHE A 691 -19.55 -18.57 10.40
C PHE A 691 -20.99 -18.13 10.73
N PRO A 692 -21.20 -17.28 11.76
CA PRO A 692 -22.54 -16.84 12.15
C PRO A 692 -23.21 -15.95 11.08
N TYR A 693 -22.40 -15.34 10.20
CA TYR A 693 -22.83 -14.38 9.20
C TYR A 693 -22.43 -14.81 7.79
N ASP A 694 -23.31 -14.56 6.81
CA ASP A 694 -23.11 -14.90 5.39
C ASP A 694 -22.91 -13.68 4.48
N ASP A 695 -23.26 -12.49 4.98
CA ASP A 695 -22.98 -11.21 4.34
C ASP A 695 -22.75 -10.14 5.41
N GLY A 696 -22.05 -9.10 5.01
CA GLY A 696 -21.72 -7.96 5.87
C GLY A 696 -21.49 -6.73 5.03
N ASP A 697 -21.79 -5.58 5.61
CA ASP A 697 -21.66 -4.29 4.97
C ASP A 697 -21.30 -3.20 5.97
N MET A 698 -20.67 -2.12 5.50
CA MET A 698 -20.29 -1.00 6.35
C MET A 698 -20.73 0.32 5.72
N PHE A 699 -21.44 1.11 6.50
CA PHE A 699 -22.00 2.39 6.07
C PHE A 699 -21.49 3.52 6.95
N VAL A 700 -21.24 4.67 6.34
CA VAL A 700 -21.16 5.94 7.05
C VAL A 700 -22.57 6.47 7.28
N LEU A 701 -22.77 7.12 8.42
CA LEU A 701 -24.05 7.70 8.83
C LEU A 701 -24.02 9.20 8.60
N TRP A 702 -24.80 9.66 7.62
CA TRP A 702 -24.84 11.04 7.15
C TRP A 702 -26.07 11.78 7.69
N ASP A 703 -25.85 12.93 8.33
CA ASP A 703 -26.91 13.85 8.74
C ASP A 703 -27.10 14.95 7.67
N THR A 704 -28.18 14.83 6.89
CA THR A 704 -28.55 15.81 5.87
C THR A 704 -29.07 17.14 6.40
N THR A 705 -29.29 17.27 7.71
CA THR A 705 -29.69 18.55 8.31
C THR A 705 -28.49 19.47 8.49
N ASN A 706 -27.34 18.89 8.84
CA ASN A 706 -26.11 19.60 9.18
C ASN A 706 -24.99 19.37 8.15
N ASP A 707 -25.24 18.54 7.13
CA ASP A 707 -24.30 18.14 6.08
C ASP A 707 -22.99 17.63 6.68
N MET A 708 -23.09 16.62 7.55
CA MET A 708 -21.92 16.06 8.22
C MET A 708 -22.08 14.57 8.52
N VAL A 709 -20.93 13.91 8.67
CA VAL A 709 -20.85 12.55 9.17
C VAL A 709 -21.06 12.55 10.68
N VAL A 710 -21.95 11.69 11.17
CA VAL A 710 -22.27 11.55 12.60
C VAL A 710 -21.99 10.16 13.18
N GLY A 711 -21.39 9.27 12.37
CA GLY A 711 -21.00 7.93 12.80
C GLY A 711 -20.75 6.99 11.64
N PHE A 712 -20.47 5.74 11.98
CA PHE A 712 -20.43 4.62 11.04
C PHE A 712 -21.12 3.40 11.65
N GLN A 713 -21.46 2.44 10.80
CA GLN A 713 -22.19 1.25 11.20
C GLN A 713 -21.77 0.07 10.33
N MET A 714 -21.33 -1.01 10.97
CA MET A 714 -21.18 -2.32 10.36
C MET A 714 -22.44 -3.15 10.61
N VAL A 715 -23.04 -3.64 9.54
CA VAL A 715 -24.21 -4.50 9.59
C VAL A 715 -23.90 -5.87 9.00
N VAL A 716 -24.55 -6.91 9.53
CA VAL A 716 -24.35 -8.30 9.12
C VAL A 716 -25.67 -9.01 8.94
N SER A 717 -25.70 -10.00 8.05
CA SER A 717 -26.83 -10.91 7.86
C SER A 717 -26.47 -12.34 8.25
N THR A 718 -27.46 -13.10 8.69
CA THR A 718 -27.31 -14.54 8.97
C THR A 718 -27.95 -15.37 7.88
N GLU A 719 -27.37 -16.54 7.58
CA GLU A 719 -27.89 -17.47 6.58
C GLU A 719 -29.39 -17.76 6.78
N ASN A 720 -30.15 -17.72 5.69
CA ASN A 720 -31.59 -18.00 5.65
C ASN A 720 -32.48 -16.98 6.38
N SER A 721 -31.94 -15.80 6.73
CA SER A 721 -32.71 -14.65 7.18
C SER A 721 -32.64 -13.53 6.14
N ASN A 722 -33.71 -12.74 6.03
CA ASN A 722 -33.65 -11.47 5.30
C ASN A 722 -33.45 -10.29 6.28
N LEU A 723 -32.91 -10.58 7.46
CA LEU A 723 -32.74 -9.61 8.53
C LEU A 723 -31.26 -9.23 8.60
N TRP A 724 -31.03 -7.93 8.69
CA TRP A 724 -29.72 -7.34 8.93
C TRP A 724 -29.67 -6.89 10.39
N TYR A 725 -28.49 -6.97 10.98
CA TYR A 725 -28.22 -6.63 12.36
C TYR A 725 -27.00 -5.72 12.45
N THR A 726 -26.98 -4.80 13.42
CA THR A 726 -25.79 -4.01 13.74
C THR A 726 -24.78 -4.89 14.47
N LEU A 727 -23.60 -5.07 13.89
CA LEU A 727 -22.45 -5.69 14.56
C LEU A 727 -21.63 -4.64 15.32
N ILE A 728 -21.35 -3.51 14.68
CA ILE A 728 -20.64 -2.35 15.26
C ILE A 728 -21.40 -1.09 14.84
N GLY A 729 -21.62 -0.15 15.74
CA GLY A 729 -22.29 1.12 15.41
C GLY A 729 -23.21 1.59 16.52
N PRO A 730 -23.88 2.74 16.34
CA PRO A 730 -24.82 3.27 17.31
C PRO A 730 -26.10 2.42 17.37
N GLU A 731 -26.86 2.57 18.46
CA GLU A 731 -28.21 2.01 18.53
C GLU A 731 -29.08 2.59 17.40
N SER A 732 -29.64 1.70 16.56
CA SER A 732 -30.47 2.03 15.40
C SER A 732 -31.89 1.49 15.56
N ASP A 733 -32.88 2.18 15.00
CA ASP A 733 -34.26 1.67 14.89
C ASP A 733 -34.50 0.77 13.67
N SER A 734 -33.54 0.74 12.74
CA SER A 734 -33.62 0.01 11.47
C SER A 734 -33.00 -1.39 11.57
N TYR A 735 -31.97 -1.55 12.40
CA TYR A 735 -31.27 -2.81 12.63
C TYR A 735 -31.25 -3.16 14.12
N GLY A 736 -31.48 -4.44 14.44
CA GLY A 736 -31.32 -4.94 15.82
C GLY A 736 -29.88 -5.39 16.09
N ASP A 737 -29.58 -5.73 17.34
CA ASP A 737 -28.24 -6.21 17.72
C ASP A 737 -27.90 -7.56 17.06
N ALA A 738 -26.65 -7.70 16.65
CA ALA A 738 -26.13 -8.93 16.06
C ALA A 738 -26.23 -10.11 17.05
N PRO A 739 -26.72 -11.30 16.62
CA PRO A 739 -26.86 -12.47 17.50
C PRO A 739 -25.57 -12.97 18.13
N SER A 740 -24.44 -12.81 17.43
CA SER A 740 -23.08 -13.12 17.88
C SER A 740 -22.25 -11.83 17.85
N PRO A 741 -22.25 -11.04 18.93
CA PRO A 741 -21.49 -9.78 18.98
C PRO A 741 -19.98 -10.05 19.00
N VAL A 742 -19.21 -9.05 18.58
CA VAL A 742 -17.75 -8.98 18.78
C VAL A 742 -17.44 -7.99 19.90
N SER A 743 -16.28 -8.10 20.53
CA SER A 743 -15.88 -7.30 21.70
C SER A 743 -15.41 -5.88 21.34
N VAL A 744 -16.24 -5.17 20.58
CA VAL A 744 -16.03 -3.77 20.20
C VAL A 744 -16.98 -2.87 21.00
N THR A 745 -16.42 -1.84 21.64
CA THR A 745 -17.19 -0.77 22.26
C THR A 745 -17.34 0.39 21.28
N TYR A 746 -18.57 0.76 20.93
CA TYR A 746 -18.85 1.93 20.10
C TYR A 746 -19.16 3.15 20.97
N PHE A 747 -18.52 4.28 20.69
CA PHE A 747 -18.71 5.55 21.38
C PHE A 747 -19.43 6.56 20.49
N SER A 748 -20.36 7.33 21.08
CA SER A 748 -21.00 8.45 20.42
C SER A 748 -21.21 9.62 21.37
N GLY A 749 -21.15 10.84 20.83
CA GLY A 749 -21.38 12.09 21.57
C GLY A 749 -20.42 12.25 22.74
N GLN A 750 -20.96 12.52 23.93
CA GLN A 750 -20.15 12.74 25.14
C GLN A 750 -19.29 11.53 25.53
N GLN A 751 -19.66 10.31 25.13
CA GLN A 751 -18.82 9.13 25.40
C GLN A 751 -17.55 9.15 24.57
N ALA A 752 -17.64 9.52 23.29
CA ALA A 752 -16.49 9.62 22.41
C ALA A 752 -15.54 10.75 22.83
N ILE A 753 -16.09 11.92 23.21
CA ILE A 753 -15.28 13.05 23.75
C ILE A 753 -14.56 12.64 25.04
N ALA A 754 -15.25 11.88 25.92
CA ALA A 754 -14.63 11.40 27.15
C ALA A 754 -13.53 10.38 26.87
N GLN A 755 -13.73 9.49 25.90
CA GLN A 755 -12.74 8.50 25.49
C GLN A 755 -11.51 9.16 24.87
N GLU A 756 -11.71 10.09 23.93
CA GLU A 756 -10.60 10.85 23.34
C GLU A 756 -9.78 11.57 24.41
N ALA A 757 -10.43 12.26 25.36
CA ALA A 757 -9.74 12.93 26.45
C ALA A 757 -9.02 11.98 27.43
N GLU A 758 -9.36 10.69 27.43
CA GLU A 758 -8.67 9.65 28.19
C GLU A 758 -7.42 9.16 27.44
N ILE A 759 -7.53 8.91 26.14
CA ILE A 759 -6.49 8.23 25.34
C ILE A 759 -5.52 9.19 24.59
N ILE A 760 -5.88 10.47 24.43
CA ILE A 760 -5.09 11.42 23.62
C ILE A 760 -3.65 11.60 24.14
N ASP A 761 -3.45 11.49 25.45
CA ASP A 761 -2.13 11.63 26.08
C ASP A 761 -1.37 10.28 26.16
N ASP A 762 -2.01 9.16 25.82
CA ASP A 762 -1.39 7.83 25.84
C ASP A 762 -0.49 7.68 24.62
N SER A 763 0.82 7.54 24.86
CA SER A 763 1.82 7.64 23.81
C SER A 763 2.83 6.51 23.80
N THR A 764 2.87 5.69 24.85
CA THR A 764 3.73 4.50 24.94
C THR A 764 2.91 3.23 25.10
N LEU A 765 3.55 2.07 24.89
CA LEU A 765 2.90 0.78 25.04
C LEU A 765 2.37 0.57 26.46
N GLU A 766 3.08 1.04 27.48
CA GLU A 766 2.63 0.91 28.88
C GLU A 766 1.48 1.85 29.26
N ASP A 767 1.22 2.90 28.46
CA ASP A 767 0.04 3.74 28.63
C ASP A 767 -1.20 3.05 28.03
N LEU A 768 -1.05 2.40 26.87
CA LEU A 768 -2.14 1.80 26.09
C LEU A 768 -2.52 0.37 26.50
N VAL A 769 -1.58 -0.35 27.12
CA VAL A 769 -1.77 -1.72 27.56
C VAL A 769 -1.84 -1.76 29.09
N ASP A 770 -2.96 -2.26 29.63
CA ASP A 770 -3.05 -2.56 31.06
C ASP A 770 -2.20 -3.80 31.38
N LEU A 771 -0.92 -3.59 31.63
CA LEU A 771 0.03 -4.65 32.02
C LEU A 771 -0.38 -5.38 33.32
N SER A 772 -1.35 -4.88 34.08
CA SER A 772 -1.89 -5.65 35.22
C SER A 772 -2.92 -6.70 34.82
N GLN A 773 -3.40 -6.64 33.58
CA GLN A 773 -4.25 -7.65 32.96
C GLN A 773 -3.46 -8.63 32.09
N HIS A 774 -2.26 -8.26 31.64
CA HIS A 774 -1.33 -9.18 30.97
C HIS A 774 -0.77 -10.19 31.99
N ASN A 775 -1.33 -11.39 32.00
CA ASN A 775 -1.01 -12.41 32.99
C ASN A 775 -0.07 -13.48 32.43
N ASP A 776 1.21 -13.14 32.35
CA ASP A 776 2.30 -14.01 31.92
C ASP A 776 2.78 -14.98 33.02
N GLU A 777 2.22 -14.94 34.25
CA GLU A 777 2.69 -15.78 35.38
C GLU A 777 2.73 -17.28 35.02
N LEU A 778 1.75 -17.78 34.26
CA LEU A 778 1.71 -19.18 33.82
C LEU A 778 2.80 -19.51 32.79
N ILE A 779 3.08 -18.56 31.89
CA ILE A 779 4.11 -18.67 30.87
C ILE A 779 5.49 -18.68 31.55
N GLU A 780 5.73 -17.70 32.43
CA GLU A 780 6.99 -17.59 33.18
C GLU A 780 7.23 -18.82 34.07
N ASP A 781 6.21 -19.29 34.81
CA ASP A 781 6.33 -20.47 35.68
C ASP A 781 6.65 -21.73 34.86
N ALA A 782 6.00 -21.92 33.70
CA ALA A 782 6.23 -23.08 32.84
C ALA A 782 7.63 -23.05 32.20
N ILE A 783 8.10 -21.88 31.77
CA ILE A 783 9.47 -21.68 31.29
C ILE A 783 10.47 -21.94 32.44
N GLU A 784 10.22 -21.44 33.66
CA GLU A 784 11.12 -21.69 34.79
C GLU A 784 11.18 -23.18 35.16
N GLU A 785 10.06 -23.89 35.12
CA GLU A 785 9.99 -25.33 35.38
C GLU A 785 10.73 -26.14 34.31
N SER A 786 10.51 -25.86 33.03
CA SER A 786 11.19 -26.57 31.93
C SER A 786 12.70 -26.35 31.95
N LEU A 787 13.14 -25.14 32.28
CA LEU A 787 14.57 -24.82 32.39
C LEU A 787 15.23 -25.42 33.65
N ALA A 788 14.46 -25.66 34.72
CA ALA A 788 14.98 -26.30 35.93
C ALA A 788 15.37 -27.77 35.71
N ASP A 789 14.67 -28.48 34.82
CA ASP A 789 14.99 -29.86 34.42
C ASP A 789 16.15 -29.92 33.39
N ASN A 790 16.37 -28.84 32.65
CA ASN A 790 17.45 -28.68 31.65
C ASN A 790 18.87 -28.48 32.22
N SER A 791 19.14 -28.72 33.50
CA SER A 791 20.52 -28.66 34.02
C SER A 791 21.29 -29.95 33.70
N PRO A 792 22.19 -30.00 32.70
CA PRO A 792 23.18 -31.07 32.65
C PRO A 792 23.99 -31.02 33.96
N GLU A 793 24.22 -32.17 34.59
CA GLU A 793 25.05 -32.29 35.79
C GLU A 793 26.51 -31.86 35.49
N ALA A 794 26.76 -30.55 35.41
CA ALA A 794 28.07 -29.93 35.31
C ALA A 794 28.31 -28.99 36.51
N GLY A 795 28.19 -29.53 37.73
CA GLY A 795 29.06 -29.12 38.84
C GLY A 795 28.83 -27.79 39.58
N GLY A 796 27.62 -27.53 40.11
CA GLY A 796 27.35 -26.98 41.47
C GLY A 796 27.33 -25.44 41.71
N PRO A 797 26.89 -24.94 42.90
CA PRO A 797 26.30 -25.63 44.06
C PRO A 797 24.80 -25.32 44.31
N THR A 798 24.11 -26.33 44.82
CA THR A 798 22.73 -26.37 45.36
C THR A 798 22.46 -25.46 46.56
N GLU A 799 21.25 -24.87 46.65
CA GLU A 799 20.28 -24.83 47.78
C GLU A 799 18.93 -24.30 47.21
N GLY A 800 17.71 -24.80 47.43
CA GLY A 800 17.14 -25.85 48.27
C GLY A 800 15.62 -26.03 48.02
N GLU A 801 15.10 -27.18 48.44
CA GLU A 801 13.78 -27.81 48.19
C GLU A 801 12.49 -26.97 48.38
N GLY A 802 11.50 -27.25 47.53
CA GLY A 802 10.06 -27.07 47.77
C GLY A 802 9.21 -28.07 46.97
N ASP A 803 8.71 -29.11 47.65
CA ASP A 803 7.77 -30.14 47.17
C ASP A 803 6.36 -29.55 46.92
N GLY A 804 5.83 -29.69 45.71
CA GLY A 804 4.47 -29.30 45.35
C GLY A 804 4.02 -30.00 44.06
N THR A 805 2.91 -30.72 44.15
CA THR A 805 2.24 -31.41 43.05
C THR A 805 1.58 -30.43 42.09
N ALA A 806 1.90 -30.49 40.78
CA ALA A 806 1.13 -29.82 39.73
C ALA A 806 -0.29 -30.42 39.66
N GLU A 807 -1.29 -29.62 40.06
CA GLU A 807 -2.70 -29.82 39.74
C GLU A 807 -3.11 -28.66 38.84
N GLY A 808 -3.53 -28.98 37.60
CA GLY A 808 -4.41 -28.19 36.74
C GLY A 808 -3.87 -26.84 36.27
N ALA A 809 -3.23 -26.82 35.09
CA ALA A 809 -3.32 -25.65 34.24
C ALA A 809 -4.77 -25.60 33.71
N ASP A 810 -5.51 -24.57 34.14
CA ASP A 810 -6.77 -24.21 33.51
C ASP A 810 -6.45 -23.61 32.13
N GLU A 811 -7.31 -23.96 31.18
CA GLU A 811 -7.30 -23.66 29.74
C GLU A 811 -7.41 -22.15 29.50
N GLU A 812 -6.42 -21.53 28.83
CA GLU A 812 -6.56 -20.50 27.76
C GLU A 812 -5.19 -20.48 27.04
N SER A 813 -5.14 -20.97 25.79
CA SER A 813 -3.96 -20.90 24.94
C SER A 813 -4.43 -21.12 23.51
N GLY A 814 -4.40 -20.07 22.69
CA GLY A 814 -4.52 -20.10 21.25
C GLY A 814 -3.18 -19.90 20.52
N LEU A 815 -3.22 -19.83 19.19
CA LEU A 815 -2.02 -19.55 18.39
C LEU A 815 -2.45 -18.78 17.13
N LEU A 816 -2.04 -17.52 17.02
CA LEU A 816 -2.52 -16.60 16.00
C LEU A 816 -1.59 -16.45 14.79
N PRO A 817 -2.13 -16.05 13.62
CA PRO A 817 -1.36 -15.41 12.59
C PRO A 817 -0.97 -13.98 13.01
N PHE A 818 0.31 -13.65 12.92
CA PHE A 818 0.92 -12.34 13.19
C PHE A 818 0.04 -11.15 12.77
N ILE A 819 -0.54 -10.44 13.74
CA ILE A 819 -1.23 -9.16 13.52
C ILE A 819 -0.17 -8.06 13.55
N SER A 820 0.48 -7.82 12.42
CA SER A 820 1.34 -6.63 12.30
C SER A 820 0.48 -5.36 12.33
N PRO A 821 1.01 -4.19 12.75
CA PRO A 821 0.34 -2.90 12.55
C PRO A 821 -0.10 -2.68 11.09
N ALA A 822 0.65 -3.21 10.12
CA ALA A 822 0.27 -3.20 8.71
C ALA A 822 -0.92 -4.13 8.40
N PHE A 823 -1.10 -5.23 9.13
CA PHE A 823 -2.29 -6.08 9.06
C PHE A 823 -3.48 -5.43 9.78
N THR A 824 -3.27 -4.71 10.88
CA THR A 824 -4.28 -3.88 11.57
C THR A 824 -4.73 -2.72 10.65
N ILE A 825 -3.79 -1.99 10.05
CA ILE A 825 -4.07 -0.96 9.04
C ILE A 825 -4.69 -1.61 7.80
N ALA A 826 -4.25 -2.79 7.34
CA ALA A 826 -4.88 -3.48 6.22
C ALA A 826 -6.26 -4.05 6.58
N MET A 827 -6.55 -4.37 7.84
CA MET A 827 -7.88 -4.74 8.34
C MET A 827 -8.81 -3.53 8.34
N PHE A 828 -8.35 -2.38 8.86
CA PHE A 828 -9.11 -1.13 8.81
C PHE A 828 -9.26 -0.58 7.38
N ALA A 829 -8.20 -0.66 6.57
CA ALA A 829 -8.19 -0.26 5.17
C ALA A 829 -8.93 -1.25 4.28
N ALA A 830 -8.94 -2.56 4.57
CA ALA A 830 -9.78 -3.53 3.86
C ALA A 830 -11.25 -3.39 4.25
N ALA A 831 -11.58 -3.02 5.49
CA ALA A 831 -12.93 -2.63 5.85
C ALA A 831 -13.40 -1.41 5.02
N GLY A 832 -12.51 -0.43 4.76
CA GLY A 832 -12.78 0.69 3.84
C GLY A 832 -12.73 0.34 2.33
N LEU A 833 -11.81 -0.52 1.89
CA LEU A 833 -11.61 -0.91 0.49
C LEU A 833 -12.67 -1.91 0.02
N VAL A 834 -13.18 -2.78 0.89
CA VAL A 834 -14.26 -3.73 0.55
C VAL A 834 -15.57 -2.99 0.27
N ALA A 835 -15.82 -1.85 0.93
CA ALA A 835 -16.92 -0.94 0.57
C ALA A 835 -16.74 -0.36 -0.85
N SER A 836 -15.51 0.00 -1.24
CA SER A 836 -15.22 0.56 -2.58
C SER A 836 -15.12 -0.48 -3.72
N LEU A 837 -14.81 -1.75 -3.42
CA LEU A 837 -14.51 -2.76 -4.44
C LEU A 837 -15.72 -3.61 -4.87
N ARG A 838 -16.84 -3.57 -4.13
CA ARG A 838 -18.10 -4.22 -4.57
C ARG A 838 -18.81 -3.45 -5.69
N SER A 839 -18.56 -2.15 -5.88
CA SER A 839 -19.18 -1.35 -6.94
C SER A 839 -18.60 -1.58 -8.36
N ARG A 840 -17.46 -2.29 -8.50
CA ARG A 840 -16.87 -2.60 -9.83
C ARG A 840 -17.33 -3.92 -10.45
N LYS A 841 -18.26 -4.63 -9.81
CA LYS A 841 -18.92 -5.82 -10.39
C LYS A 841 -20.43 -5.72 -10.21
N ASP A 842 -21.04 -4.78 -10.92
CA ASP A 842 -22.20 -5.07 -11.77
C ASP A 842 -22.27 -4.08 -12.94
#